data_AF-A0A7Z0M6C7-F1
#
_entry.id   AF-A0A7Z0M6C7-F1
#
_cell.length_a   1.000
_cell.length_b   1.000
_cell.length_c   1.000
_cell.angle_alpha   90.00
_cell.angle_beta   90.00
_cell.angle_gamma   90.00
#
_symmetry.space_group_name_H-M   'P 1'
#
loop_
_entity.id
_entity.type
_entity.pdbx_description
1 polymer ?
#
loop_
_entity_poly.entity_id
_entity_poly.type
_entity_poly.pdbx_seq_one_letter_code
_entity_poly.pdbx_strand_id
1 'polypeptide(L)'
;MADRDFDLLPLLDYIEPSSVTYQEWVDVGMALKHEGYSAADWDSWSQSDSRYKEGECFKKWESFQREGLGSITGATITQMAKERGWTPKGNSNGPSHELDWDSTIGDYKIVDKNWVESQEIREPFYWEPGRELLRYLETLFESTDYVGYVTETYPIETDKGIIYKPTAGAYDRTAGELIQALQNAGNDIGAVFGDPKEEAGAWIRFNPVDSKGVKNSNVTEFRYALVESDSMELGKQYALFKELELPIATLVHSGKKSLHAIVKVDARDYQEYRKRVDYIYNICKKNGLDIDTQNRNPSRLSRMPGVTRAGRKQFLIDTNIGKANYEEWYQWIEDLNDDLPDPETLAEEWDNLPELAPELIKGVLRQGHKMLIAGPSKAGKSFALIELSIAIAEGRKWIDWECEQGRVLYVNLELDRPSALHRFKDVYNAMGIAPNNIKNIDIWNLRGKTVPMDKLAPKLIRRSLKKNYQAVIIDPIYKVLTGDENSADQMAHFTNQFDKVATELGCSVIYCHHHSKGSQGGKKSMDRASGSGVFARDPDALIDLVELELTDELIKMRTNKATAKVYQEALQEKALDYYQQHVSLDDLESRAEMQKHFEKAITDIMVKKPYLDKVQAVKKATETSTGWRVEGTLREFAKFPPVNMWFSYPVHSVDQSGVLADIQLEDSTNGKNSPWKKNFEKKETKEDKAKKVETAIAVLDDGTDPVTLDSLIDYFSNEEKSVSEKTIRRWIKNNGKFDIVNKEIVPKNSKNEG
;
A
#
# COMPACT_ATOMS: atom_id res chain seq x y z
N MET A 1 3.49 20.10 -17.78
CA MET A 1 3.21 20.94 -16.60
C MET A 1 3.00 19.97 -15.46
N ALA A 2 4.05 19.76 -14.66
CA ALA A 2 4.07 18.77 -13.59
C ALA A 2 3.18 19.25 -12.44
N ASP A 3 2.38 18.31 -11.91
CA ASP A 3 1.54 18.52 -10.74
C ASP A 3 2.42 18.87 -9.53
N ARG A 4 2.14 20.02 -8.92
CA ARG A 4 2.79 20.68 -7.78
C ARG A 4 3.64 19.78 -6.86
N ASP A 5 4.95 19.80 -7.09
CA ASP A 5 5.95 19.53 -6.06
C ASP A 5 5.84 20.58 -4.94
N PHE A 6 6.05 20.13 -3.71
CA PHE A 6 6.09 20.97 -2.52
C PHE A 6 7.28 21.93 -2.62
N ASP A 7 7.01 23.24 -2.72
CA ASP A 7 8.04 24.26 -2.95
C ASP A 7 8.86 24.53 -1.68
N LEU A 8 10.18 24.34 -1.75
CA LEU A 8 11.13 24.51 -0.65
C LEU A 8 11.63 25.95 -0.47
N LEU A 9 11.50 26.82 -1.48
CA LEU A 9 12.00 28.21 -1.36
C LEU A 9 11.34 28.98 -0.20
N PRO A 10 10.01 28.90 0.04
CA PRO A 10 9.38 29.57 1.18
C PRO A 10 9.80 29.03 2.55
N LEU A 11 10.43 27.84 2.61
CA LEU A 11 10.96 27.29 3.87
C LEU A 11 12.28 27.95 4.26
N LEU A 12 13.05 28.42 3.29
CA LEU A 12 14.33 29.09 3.51
C LEU A 12 14.16 30.41 4.28
N ASP A 13 13.00 31.06 4.18
CA ASP A 13 12.65 32.26 4.95
C ASP A 13 12.62 32.00 6.48
N TYR A 14 12.47 30.75 6.90
CA TYR A 14 12.47 30.34 8.31
C TYR A 14 13.86 29.90 8.78
N ILE A 15 14.85 29.83 7.88
CA ILE A 15 16.21 29.43 8.19
C ILE A 15 17.11 30.63 7.92
N GLU A 16 17.44 31.42 8.93
CA GLU A 16 18.40 32.51 8.76
C GLU A 16 19.81 31.95 8.50
N PRO A 17 20.53 32.34 7.43
CA PRO A 17 21.88 31.86 7.16
C PRO A 17 22.87 32.09 8.32
N SER A 18 22.71 33.21 9.03
CA SER A 18 23.51 33.57 10.21
C SER A 18 23.34 32.58 11.38
N SER A 19 22.19 31.89 11.43
CA SER A 19 21.83 30.93 12.48
C SER A 19 22.31 29.50 12.22
N VAL A 20 22.86 29.22 11.03
CA VAL A 20 23.34 27.89 10.65
C VAL A 20 24.88 27.82 10.68
N THR A 21 25.38 26.63 10.99
CA THR A 21 26.79 26.26 10.89
C THR A 21 27.20 26.10 9.42
N TYR A 22 28.52 26.06 9.17
CA TYR A 22 29.03 25.84 7.81
C TYR A 22 28.55 24.50 7.21
N GLN A 23 28.45 23.45 8.04
CA GLN A 23 27.96 22.15 7.58
C GLN A 23 26.47 22.22 7.22
N GLU A 24 25.63 22.78 8.09
CA GLU A 24 24.20 22.96 7.79
C GLU A 24 23.97 23.86 6.56
N TRP A 25 24.80 24.88 6.35
CA TRP A 25 24.77 25.70 5.15
C TRP A 25 25.06 24.88 3.88
N VAL A 26 26.06 23.98 3.93
CA VAL A 26 26.36 23.02 2.86
C VAL A 26 25.19 22.03 2.66
N ASP A 27 24.59 21.55 3.74
CA ASP A 27 23.49 20.59 3.72
C ASP A 27 22.24 21.19 3.03
N VAL A 28 21.93 22.47 3.27
CA VAL A 28 20.89 23.22 2.54
C VAL A 28 21.20 23.28 1.04
N GLY A 29 22.46 23.53 0.67
CA GLY A 29 22.88 23.52 -0.74
C GLY A 29 22.76 22.15 -1.40
N MET A 30 23.13 21.07 -0.70
CA MET A 30 22.97 19.69 -1.19
C MET A 30 21.50 19.32 -1.35
N ALA A 31 20.65 19.67 -0.38
CA ALA A 31 19.22 19.42 -0.42
C ALA A 31 18.54 20.16 -1.59
N LEU A 32 18.83 21.44 -1.81
CA LEU A 32 18.30 22.18 -2.95
C LEU A 32 18.71 21.55 -4.29
N LYS A 33 19.97 21.10 -4.41
CA LYS A 33 20.46 20.45 -5.64
C LYS A 33 19.81 19.08 -5.89
N HIS A 34 19.55 18.32 -4.83
CA HIS A 34 18.85 17.04 -4.90
C HIS A 34 17.42 17.21 -5.42
N GLU A 35 16.71 18.25 -4.93
CA GLU A 35 15.31 18.54 -5.26
C GLU A 35 15.14 19.32 -6.57
N GLY A 36 16.23 19.53 -7.32
CA GLY A 36 16.19 20.12 -8.66
C GLY A 36 16.22 21.65 -8.73
N TYR A 37 16.47 22.35 -7.61
CA TYR A 37 16.66 23.80 -7.57
C TYR A 37 18.01 24.22 -8.16
N SER A 38 18.21 25.54 -8.32
CA SER A 38 19.41 26.11 -8.92
C SER A 38 20.40 26.63 -7.86
N ALA A 39 21.68 26.75 -8.23
CA ALA A 39 22.70 27.38 -7.40
C ALA A 39 22.36 28.84 -7.07
N ALA A 40 21.58 29.52 -7.93
CA ALA A 40 21.16 30.90 -7.73
C ALA A 40 20.16 31.03 -6.57
N ASP A 41 19.31 30.02 -6.34
CA ASP A 41 18.36 30.01 -5.23
C ASP A 41 19.08 29.92 -3.87
N TRP A 42 20.10 29.05 -3.80
CA TRP A 42 20.97 28.92 -2.62
C TRP A 42 21.82 30.16 -2.38
N ASP A 43 22.33 30.78 -3.46
CA ASP A 43 23.11 32.01 -3.39
C ASP A 43 22.27 33.20 -2.88
N SER A 44 21.06 33.37 -3.44
CA SER A 44 20.13 34.42 -3.03
C SER A 44 19.76 34.34 -1.55
N TRP A 45 19.56 33.13 -1.02
CA TRP A 45 19.32 32.93 0.41
C TRP A 45 20.55 33.28 1.24
N SER A 46 21.74 32.82 0.82
CA SER A 46 23.01 33.01 1.52
C SER A 46 23.47 34.48 1.60
N GLN A 47 23.04 35.34 0.67
CA GLN A 47 23.39 36.78 0.64
C GLN A 47 22.94 37.56 1.88
N SER A 48 21.98 37.04 2.65
CA SER A 48 21.53 37.68 3.89
C SER A 48 22.48 37.46 5.09
N ASP A 49 23.51 36.63 4.96
CA ASP A 49 24.57 36.46 5.96
C ASP A 49 25.68 37.51 5.82
N SER A 50 26.17 38.03 6.94
CA SER A 50 27.37 38.89 6.96
C SER A 50 28.67 38.15 6.60
N ARG A 51 28.68 36.82 6.66
CA ARG A 51 29.81 35.94 6.28
C ARG A 51 29.85 35.61 4.78
N TYR A 52 28.84 36.01 4.02
CA TYR A 52 28.69 35.68 2.61
C TYR A 52 29.85 36.19 1.75
N LYS A 53 30.26 35.38 0.77
CA LYS A 53 31.26 35.75 -0.25
C LYS A 53 30.70 35.50 -1.64
N GLU A 54 30.81 36.51 -2.49
CA GLU A 54 30.30 36.46 -3.86
C GLU A 54 30.93 35.29 -4.64
N GLY A 55 30.07 34.44 -5.19
CA GLY A 55 30.47 33.29 -6.03
C GLY A 55 30.93 32.04 -5.26
N GLU A 56 30.86 32.02 -3.91
CA GLU A 56 31.19 30.83 -3.11
C GLU A 56 30.18 29.69 -3.31
N CYS A 57 28.88 30.03 -3.37
CA CYS A 57 27.79 29.07 -3.57
C CYS A 57 27.94 28.33 -4.91
N PHE A 58 28.20 29.05 -6.01
CA PHE A 58 28.36 28.47 -7.35
C PHE A 58 29.56 27.53 -7.43
N LYS A 59 30.70 27.90 -6.84
CA LYS A 59 31.90 27.04 -6.80
C LYS A 59 31.65 25.76 -6.00
N LYS A 60 30.95 25.86 -4.86
CA LYS A 60 30.62 24.70 -4.02
C LYS A 60 29.56 23.81 -4.66
N TRP A 61 28.61 24.41 -5.38
CA TRP A 61 27.54 23.70 -6.06
C TRP A 61 28.04 22.63 -7.03
N GLU A 62 29.12 22.90 -7.76
CA GLU A 62 29.74 21.93 -8.68
C GLU A 62 30.34 20.71 -7.96
N SER A 63 30.73 20.86 -6.69
CA SER A 63 31.33 19.78 -5.89
C SER A 63 30.32 18.74 -5.38
N PHE A 64 29.02 19.06 -5.40
CA PHE A 64 27.98 18.16 -4.89
C PHE A 64 27.67 17.04 -5.91
N GLN A 65 27.85 15.79 -5.50
CA GLN A 65 27.51 14.60 -6.29
C GLN A 65 26.02 14.27 -6.16
N ARG A 66 25.37 13.83 -7.24
CA ARG A 66 23.91 13.58 -7.26
C ARG A 66 23.48 12.21 -6.71
N GLU A 67 24.38 11.24 -6.54
CA GLU A 67 24.01 9.88 -6.12
C GLU A 67 25.06 9.27 -5.17
N GLY A 68 24.63 8.92 -3.96
CA GLY A 68 25.42 8.21 -2.95
C GLY A 68 24.57 7.87 -1.72
N LEU A 69 24.81 6.72 -1.07
CA LEU A 69 24.17 6.35 0.20
C LEU A 69 24.51 7.40 1.27
N GLY A 70 23.51 8.19 1.69
CA GLY A 70 23.67 9.33 2.60
C GLY A 70 23.31 10.69 2.00
N SER A 71 22.67 10.74 0.82
CA SER A 71 22.24 11.99 0.18
C SER A 71 21.22 12.78 1.03
N ILE A 72 21.57 14.03 1.33
CA ILE A 72 20.73 14.99 2.03
C ILE A 72 19.61 15.46 1.07
N THR A 73 18.35 15.23 1.44
CA THR A 73 17.16 15.56 0.61
C THR A 73 16.43 16.80 1.13
N GLY A 74 15.40 17.26 0.40
CA GLY A 74 14.54 18.38 0.79
C GLY A 74 13.83 18.24 2.14
N ALA A 75 13.77 17.02 2.69
CA ALA A 75 13.31 16.75 4.04
C ALA A 75 14.15 17.50 5.09
N THR A 76 15.44 17.69 4.84
CA THR A 76 16.37 18.40 5.73
C THR A 76 16.01 19.88 5.86
N ILE A 77 15.73 20.56 4.74
CA ILE A 77 15.28 21.97 4.74
C ILE A 77 13.92 22.08 5.44
N THR A 78 13.01 21.12 5.19
CA THR A 78 11.70 21.10 5.84
C THR A 78 11.82 20.90 7.35
N GLN A 79 12.73 20.04 7.81
CA GLN A 79 13.01 19.81 9.24
C GLN A 79 13.63 21.05 9.88
N MET A 80 14.67 21.63 9.26
CA MET A 80 15.34 22.84 9.74
C MET A 80 14.38 24.04 9.86
N ALA A 81 13.42 24.16 8.93
CA ALA A 81 12.38 25.17 8.98
C ALA A 81 11.34 24.88 10.07
N LYS A 82 10.92 23.62 10.28
CA LYS A 82 10.02 23.23 11.39
C LYS A 82 10.63 23.51 12.76
N GLU A 83 11.91 23.19 12.95
CA GLU A 83 12.66 23.50 14.17
C GLU A 83 12.72 25.01 14.46
N ARG A 84 12.65 25.84 13.40
CA ARG A 84 12.65 27.31 13.47
C ARG A 84 11.25 27.93 13.32
N GLY A 85 10.20 27.13 13.58
CA GLY A 85 8.83 27.63 13.75
C GLY A 85 7.96 27.60 12.49
N TRP A 86 8.42 27.02 11.38
CA TRP A 86 7.56 26.79 10.22
C TRP A 86 6.50 25.72 10.52
N THR A 87 5.24 26.01 10.17
CA THR A 87 4.13 25.05 10.28
C THR A 87 3.43 24.89 8.92
N PRO A 88 3.12 23.66 8.47
CA PRO A 88 2.45 23.46 7.18
C PRO A 88 1.06 24.10 7.16
N LYS A 89 0.77 24.96 6.18
CA LYS A 89 -0.56 25.54 6.00
C LYS A 89 -1.54 24.52 5.38
N GLY A 90 -2.34 23.87 6.24
CA GLY A 90 -3.71 23.47 5.92
C GLY A 90 -3.99 22.00 5.60
N ASN A 91 -4.21 21.19 6.65
CA ASN A 91 -5.50 20.53 6.84
C ASN A 91 -5.71 20.29 8.35
N SER A 92 -6.79 20.82 8.89
CA SER A 92 -7.20 20.70 10.28
C SER A 92 -7.44 19.24 10.66
N ASN A 93 -6.48 18.63 11.38
CA ASN A 93 -6.67 17.64 12.44
C ASN A 93 -5.30 17.13 12.96
N GLY A 94 -4.88 17.64 14.12
CA GLY A 94 -3.92 17.01 15.05
C GLY A 94 -2.45 16.91 14.58
N PRO A 95 -1.49 16.82 15.50
CA PRO A 95 -0.07 16.69 15.16
C PRO A 95 0.19 15.30 14.58
N SER A 96 0.67 15.25 13.34
CA SER A 96 1.23 14.04 12.71
C SER A 96 2.53 13.69 13.41
N HIS A 97 2.50 12.66 14.25
CA HIS A 97 3.68 12.02 14.76
C HIS A 97 4.30 11.20 13.62
N GLU A 98 5.60 11.30 13.42
CA GLU A 98 6.35 10.30 12.66
C GLU A 98 6.15 8.96 13.38
N LEU A 99 5.64 7.97 12.65
CA LEU A 99 5.38 6.63 13.12
C LEU A 99 6.72 5.90 13.24
N ASP A 100 7.04 5.48 14.46
CA ASP A 100 8.18 4.63 14.77
C ASP A 100 7.89 3.18 14.33
N TRP A 101 8.96 2.46 13.97
CA TRP A 101 8.97 1.17 13.27
C TRP A 101 8.37 -0.02 14.06
N ASP A 102 7.88 0.20 15.28
CA ASP A 102 7.21 -0.80 16.13
C ASP A 102 5.73 -0.44 16.44
N SER A 103 5.10 0.44 15.65
CA SER A 103 3.71 0.83 15.90
C SER A 103 2.71 -0.23 15.41
N THR A 104 2.42 -1.22 16.25
CA THR A 104 1.27 -2.13 16.11
C THR A 104 -0.02 -1.32 16.08
N ILE A 105 -0.78 -1.43 15.00
CA ILE A 105 -2.11 -0.81 14.87
C ILE A 105 -3.11 -1.66 15.67
N GLY A 106 -3.18 -1.40 16.97
CA GLY A 106 -4.29 -1.78 17.84
C GLY A 106 -5.15 -0.54 18.17
N ASP A 107 -6.47 -0.71 18.20
CA ASP A 107 -7.40 0.28 18.76
C ASP A 107 -7.36 0.16 20.30
N TYR A 108 -6.27 0.64 20.94
CA TYR A 108 -6.09 0.67 22.41
C TYR A 108 -7.10 1.59 23.12
N LYS A 109 -8.39 1.29 23.02
CA LYS A 109 -9.50 2.08 23.56
C LYS A 109 -10.26 1.25 24.59
N ILE A 110 -9.81 1.39 25.83
CA ILE A 110 -10.36 0.74 27.03
C ILE A 110 -11.58 1.52 27.54
N VAL A 111 -11.56 2.84 27.41
CA VAL A 111 -12.59 3.73 27.95
C VAL A 111 -13.52 4.25 26.86
N ASP A 112 -14.83 4.05 27.02
CA ASP A 112 -15.83 4.74 26.19
C ASP A 112 -16.03 6.18 26.67
N LYS A 113 -15.47 7.13 25.91
CA LYS A 113 -15.52 8.58 26.17
C LYS A 113 -16.93 9.13 26.41
N ASN A 114 -17.99 8.44 25.98
CA ASN A 114 -19.37 8.87 26.16
C ASN A 114 -19.96 8.51 27.54
N TRP A 115 -19.32 7.63 28.31
CA TRP A 115 -19.86 7.05 29.55
C TRP A 115 -18.99 7.27 30.81
N VAL A 116 -17.93 8.09 30.74
CA VAL A 116 -17.11 8.41 31.91
C VAL A 116 -17.86 9.36 32.85
N GLU A 117 -18.38 8.83 33.95
CA GLU A 117 -19.04 9.62 35.00
C GLU A 117 -17.99 10.38 35.84
N SER A 118 -18.18 11.69 35.97
CA SER A 118 -17.29 12.54 36.77
C SER A 118 -17.36 12.14 38.24
N GLN A 119 -16.21 11.80 38.84
CA GLN A 119 -16.13 11.46 40.26
C GLN A 119 -15.76 12.70 41.09
N GLU A 120 -16.48 12.94 42.17
CA GLU A 120 -16.28 14.12 43.01
C GLU A 120 -15.02 13.97 43.88
N ILE A 121 -14.06 14.91 43.74
CA ILE A 121 -12.86 14.95 44.58
C ILE A 121 -13.16 15.81 45.80
N ARG A 122 -13.11 15.20 46.99
CA ARG A 122 -13.38 15.91 48.24
C ARG A 122 -12.10 16.51 48.81
N GLU A 123 -12.13 17.80 49.08
CA GLU A 123 -11.06 18.44 49.84
C GLU A 123 -11.03 17.89 51.29
N PRO A 124 -9.85 17.71 51.89
CA PRO A 124 -9.73 17.18 53.25
C PRO A 124 -10.36 18.14 54.26
N PHE A 125 -11.31 17.61 55.04
CA PHE A 125 -12.01 18.34 56.11
C PHE A 125 -11.07 18.66 57.28
N TYR A 126 -10.25 17.68 57.67
CA TYR A 126 -9.11 17.86 58.57
C TYR A 126 -7.83 17.81 57.73
N TRP A 127 -7.13 18.95 57.65
CA TRP A 127 -5.93 19.08 56.83
C TRP A 127 -4.69 19.10 57.73
N GLU A 128 -3.82 18.11 57.55
CA GLU A 128 -2.53 17.98 58.27
C GLU A 128 -1.37 18.12 57.27
N PRO A 129 -0.99 19.35 56.91
CA PRO A 129 0.02 19.65 55.90
C PRO A 129 1.31 18.83 56.00
N GLY A 130 1.91 18.78 57.19
CA GLY A 130 3.20 18.12 57.39
C GLY A 130 3.09 16.61 57.16
N ARG A 131 1.96 16.01 57.55
CA ARG A 131 1.70 14.58 57.39
C ARG A 131 1.45 14.20 55.94
N GLU A 132 0.76 15.04 55.16
CA GLU A 132 0.57 14.81 53.72
C GLU A 132 1.91 14.83 52.98
N LEU A 133 2.75 15.82 53.28
CA LEU A 133 4.06 15.94 52.64
C LEU A 133 5.01 14.82 53.08
N LEU A 134 4.95 14.41 54.35
CA LEU A 134 5.69 13.25 54.84
C LEU A 134 5.29 11.96 54.09
N ARG A 135 3.99 11.69 53.95
CA ARG A 135 3.49 10.54 53.17
C ARG A 135 3.91 10.63 51.70
N TYR A 136 3.92 11.82 51.12
CA TYR A 136 4.40 12.03 49.75
C TYR A 136 5.89 11.65 49.60
N LEU A 137 6.74 12.11 50.52
CA LEU A 137 8.17 11.80 50.50
C LEU A 137 8.44 10.31 50.70
N GLU A 138 7.79 9.70 51.70
CA GLU A 138 7.92 8.26 52.01
C GLU A 138 7.43 7.36 50.86
N THR A 139 6.51 7.86 50.03
CA THR A 139 5.99 7.08 48.89
C THR A 139 6.91 7.13 47.67
N LEU A 140 7.56 8.27 47.42
CA LEU A 140 8.35 8.48 46.20
C LEU A 140 9.85 8.22 46.37
N PHE A 141 10.40 8.51 47.55
CA PHE A 141 11.84 8.58 47.77
C PHE A 141 12.34 7.58 48.80
N GLU A 142 13.55 7.11 48.59
CA GLU A 142 14.33 6.41 49.59
C GLU A 142 15.04 7.42 50.50
N SER A 143 15.39 7.02 51.73
CA SER A 143 15.94 7.95 52.73
C SER A 143 17.22 8.67 52.29
N THR A 144 18.00 8.07 51.39
CA THR A 144 19.26 8.62 50.87
C THR A 144 19.12 9.48 49.63
N ASP A 145 17.92 9.52 49.03
CA ASP A 145 17.67 10.27 47.81
C ASP A 145 17.68 11.77 48.06
N TYR A 146 18.39 12.55 47.24
CA TYR A 146 18.28 14.01 47.28
C TYR A 146 17.00 14.47 46.57
N VAL A 147 16.25 15.33 47.25
CA VAL A 147 14.95 15.79 46.79
C VAL A 147 15.04 17.23 46.31
N GLY A 148 14.67 17.47 45.06
CA GLY A 148 14.57 18.81 44.51
C GLY A 148 13.23 19.46 44.83
N TYR A 149 13.20 20.63 45.46
CA TYR A 149 11.96 21.37 45.74
C TYR A 149 12.12 22.87 45.51
N VAL A 150 11.01 23.56 45.25
CA VAL A 150 10.99 24.99 44.92
C VAL A 150 9.86 25.69 45.67
N THR A 151 10.24 26.64 46.54
CA THR A 151 9.34 27.55 47.25
C THR A 151 9.52 29.01 46.79
N GLU A 152 10.71 29.34 46.28
CA GLU A 152 11.03 30.66 45.73
C GLU A 152 10.54 30.83 44.28
N THR A 153 10.09 32.05 43.96
CA THR A 153 9.57 32.38 42.63
C THR A 153 10.04 33.76 42.16
N TYR A 154 10.04 33.96 40.84
CA TYR A 154 10.28 35.27 40.22
C TYR A 154 9.06 35.71 39.38
N PRO A 155 8.72 37.01 39.39
CA PRO A 155 7.60 37.52 38.61
C PRO A 155 7.93 37.62 37.12
N ILE A 156 6.95 37.31 36.28
CA ILE A 156 6.96 37.60 34.83
C ILE A 156 5.69 38.38 34.52
N GLU A 157 5.83 39.53 33.87
CA GLU A 157 4.69 40.27 33.34
C GLU A 157 4.14 39.60 32.09
N THR A 158 2.81 39.43 32.06
CA THR A 158 2.08 38.93 30.89
C THR A 158 0.86 39.80 30.65
N ASP A 159 0.25 39.70 29.46
CA ASP A 159 -0.96 40.43 29.08
C ASP A 159 -2.16 40.19 30.04
N LYS A 160 -2.08 39.16 30.89
CA LYS A 160 -3.11 38.77 31.86
C LYS A 160 -2.71 39.05 33.32
N GLY A 161 -1.62 39.79 33.54
CA GLY A 161 -1.07 40.14 34.86
C GLY A 161 0.27 39.45 35.17
N ILE A 162 0.74 39.63 36.41
CA ILE A 162 1.99 39.05 36.89
C ILE A 162 1.81 37.55 37.16
N ILE A 163 2.64 36.72 36.52
CA ILE A 163 2.72 35.28 36.76
C ILE A 163 4.03 34.96 37.47
N TYR A 164 3.97 34.22 38.56
CA TYR A 164 5.15 33.77 39.29
C TYR A 164 5.65 32.43 38.73
N LYS A 165 6.92 32.39 38.32
CA LYS A 165 7.60 31.18 37.85
C LYS A 165 8.57 30.65 38.93
N PRO A 166 8.73 29.32 39.04
CA PRO A 166 9.65 28.71 40.00
C PRO A 166 11.11 28.99 39.64
N THR A 167 11.96 29.20 40.65
CA THR A 167 13.43 29.24 40.47
C THR A 167 13.99 27.82 40.27
N ALA A 168 15.32 27.66 40.28
CA ALA A 168 15.95 26.33 40.28
C ALA A 168 15.53 25.49 41.50
N GLY A 169 15.27 26.17 42.63
CA GLY A 169 14.97 25.57 43.92
C GLY A 169 16.19 24.99 44.62
N ALA A 170 15.93 24.33 45.73
CA ALA A 170 16.90 23.59 46.52
C ALA A 170 16.93 22.12 46.10
N TYR A 171 18.07 21.47 46.36
CA TYR A 171 18.38 20.09 45.94
C TYR A 171 19.53 19.50 46.78
N ASP A 172 19.81 20.09 47.94
CA ASP A 172 20.96 19.84 48.80
C ASP A 172 20.67 18.87 49.96
N ARG A 173 19.39 18.57 50.23
CA ARG A 173 18.95 17.71 51.33
C ARG A 173 18.36 16.39 50.85
N THR A 174 18.61 15.35 51.62
CA THR A 174 18.06 14.01 51.40
C THR A 174 16.62 13.89 51.89
N ALA A 175 15.87 12.94 51.36
CA ALA A 175 14.50 12.67 51.81
C ALA A 175 14.46 12.33 53.30
N GLY A 176 15.44 11.57 53.82
CA GLY A 176 15.55 11.24 55.24
C GLY A 176 15.70 12.47 56.13
N GLU A 177 16.56 13.43 55.73
CA GLU A 177 16.73 14.70 56.45
C GLU A 177 15.46 15.54 56.42
N LEU A 178 14.78 15.60 55.27
CA LEU A 178 13.52 16.34 55.12
C LEU A 178 12.38 15.72 55.94
N ILE A 179 12.27 14.39 55.95
CA ILE A 179 11.28 13.65 56.76
C ILE A 179 11.53 13.91 58.24
N GLN A 180 12.79 13.82 58.70
CA GLN A 180 13.13 14.09 60.10
C GLN A 180 12.83 15.55 60.48
N ALA A 181 13.14 16.50 59.61
CA ALA A 181 12.83 17.91 59.82
C ALA A 181 11.31 18.15 59.90
N LEU A 182 10.51 17.53 59.04
CA LEU A 182 9.05 17.60 59.07
C LEU A 182 8.46 16.98 60.35
N GLN A 183 8.98 15.84 60.79
CA GLN A 183 8.52 15.20 62.05
C GLN A 183 8.75 16.11 63.26
N ASN A 184 9.86 16.87 63.28
CA ASN A 184 10.17 17.81 64.35
C ASN A 184 9.35 19.12 64.26
N ALA A 185 9.10 19.61 63.05
CA ALA A 185 8.37 20.86 62.81
C ALA A 185 6.84 20.69 62.86
N GLY A 186 6.34 19.46 62.77
CA GLY A 186 4.91 19.15 62.74
C GLY A 186 4.25 19.70 61.47
N ASN A 187 3.30 20.62 61.60
CA ASN A 187 2.60 21.23 60.47
C ASN A 187 3.25 22.52 59.94
N ASP A 188 4.39 22.94 60.50
CA ASP A 188 5.15 24.09 60.02
C ASP A 188 6.07 23.68 58.85
N ILE A 189 5.49 23.57 57.65
CA ILE A 189 6.23 23.26 56.42
C ILE A 189 7.22 24.39 56.07
N GLY A 190 6.89 25.64 56.39
CA GLY A 190 7.73 26.81 56.11
C GLY A 190 9.07 26.73 56.82
N ALA A 191 9.09 26.26 58.08
CA ALA A 191 10.32 26.02 58.83
C ALA A 191 11.26 25.00 58.17
N VAL A 192 10.73 24.08 57.35
CA VAL A 192 11.53 23.05 56.67
C VAL A 192 11.89 23.45 55.24
N PHE A 193 10.91 23.85 54.42
CA PHE A 193 11.06 24.08 52.97
C PHE A 193 11.17 25.56 52.57
N GLY A 194 11.01 26.47 53.52
CA GLY A 194 10.83 27.90 53.27
C GLY A 194 9.38 28.25 52.93
N ASP A 195 9.01 29.50 53.16
CA ASP A 195 7.65 29.98 52.92
C ASP A 195 7.40 30.21 51.43
N PRO A 196 6.47 29.47 50.80
CA PRO A 196 6.13 29.69 49.41
C PRO A 196 5.34 30.99 49.24
N LYS A 197 5.49 31.60 48.07
CA LYS A 197 4.66 32.75 47.70
C LYS A 197 3.18 32.33 47.59
N GLU A 198 2.30 33.01 48.31
CA GLU A 198 0.90 32.63 48.48
C GLU A 198 0.17 32.43 47.14
N GLU A 199 0.41 33.27 46.14
CA GLU A 199 -0.25 33.17 44.83
C GLU A 199 0.29 32.01 43.96
N ALA A 200 1.50 31.53 44.26
CA ALA A 200 2.26 30.61 43.43
C ALA A 200 2.23 29.16 43.95
N GLY A 201 2.19 28.99 45.27
CA GLY A 201 2.35 27.71 45.96
C GLY A 201 3.79 27.20 45.88
N ALA A 202 3.97 25.88 46.05
CA ALA A 202 5.27 25.24 45.97
C ALA A 202 5.31 24.12 44.93
N TRP A 203 6.51 23.67 44.61
CA TRP A 203 6.77 22.58 43.68
C TRP A 203 7.80 21.62 44.26
N ILE A 204 7.72 20.38 43.80
CA ILE A 204 8.64 19.31 44.16
C ILE A 204 8.93 18.46 42.92
N ARG A 205 10.18 18.05 42.75
CA ARG A 205 10.55 17.06 41.73
C ARG A 205 10.14 15.69 42.25
N PHE A 206 9.69 14.81 41.37
CA PHE A 206 9.23 13.48 41.74
C PHE A 206 10.30 12.41 41.58
N ASN A 207 11.34 12.67 40.77
CA ASN A 207 12.51 11.81 40.66
C ASN A 207 13.69 12.38 41.48
N PRO A 208 14.52 11.50 42.06
CA PRO A 208 15.68 11.91 42.85
C PRO A 208 16.76 12.57 41.99
N VAL A 209 17.56 13.45 42.61
CA VAL A 209 18.64 14.20 41.94
C VAL A 209 20.01 13.97 42.56
N ASP A 210 21.08 14.39 41.89
CA ASP A 210 22.49 14.11 42.24
C ASP A 210 23.14 15.15 43.18
N SER A 211 22.35 16.02 43.80
CA SER A 211 22.75 17.17 44.62
C SER A 211 23.64 18.22 43.93
N LYS A 212 23.91 18.11 42.62
CA LYS A 212 24.77 19.04 41.87
C LYS A 212 23.97 19.96 40.96
N GLY A 213 22.72 19.61 40.65
CA GLY A 213 21.84 20.43 39.85
C GLY A 213 20.44 19.85 39.71
N VAL A 214 19.70 20.41 38.77
CA VAL A 214 18.25 20.18 38.63
C VAL A 214 17.80 19.89 37.20
N LYS A 215 18.75 19.65 36.30
CA LYS A 215 18.48 19.32 34.89
C LYS A 215 18.18 17.81 34.76
N ASN A 216 17.72 17.38 33.58
CA ASN A 216 17.54 15.96 33.27
C ASN A 216 18.82 15.13 33.51
N SER A 217 20.01 15.70 33.29
CA SER A 217 21.30 15.05 33.55
C SER A 217 21.62 14.85 35.03
N ASN A 218 20.90 15.54 35.92
CA ASN A 218 21.08 15.45 37.37
C ASN A 218 20.10 14.46 38.00
N VAL A 219 19.17 13.88 37.24
CA VAL A 219 18.25 12.85 37.75
C VAL A 219 19.04 11.57 37.96
N THR A 220 19.01 11.02 39.17
CA THR A 220 19.76 9.80 39.53
C THR A 220 19.02 8.53 39.14
N GLU A 221 17.69 8.54 39.23
CA GLU A 221 16.84 7.39 38.90
C GLU A 221 15.55 7.81 38.19
N PHE A 222 15.16 7.01 37.19
CA PHE A 222 13.99 7.25 36.34
C PHE A 222 12.77 6.45 36.82
N ARG A 223 12.41 6.64 38.10
CA ARG A 223 11.33 5.87 38.76
C ARG A 223 9.94 6.30 38.30
N TYR A 224 9.71 7.58 38.07
CA TYR A 224 8.37 8.10 37.81
C TYR A 224 8.29 9.08 36.65
N ALA A 225 7.08 9.27 36.14
CA ALA A 225 6.72 10.33 35.20
C ALA A 225 5.47 11.08 35.68
N LEU A 226 5.38 12.35 35.33
CA LEU A 226 4.19 13.16 35.60
C LEU A 226 3.17 12.97 34.48
N VAL A 227 1.94 12.61 34.83
CA VAL A 227 0.77 12.66 33.97
C VAL A 227 -0.21 13.67 34.56
N GLU A 228 -0.51 14.73 33.83
CA GLU A 228 -1.49 15.74 34.22
C GLU A 228 -2.26 16.27 33.01
N SER A 229 -3.45 16.81 33.27
CA SER A 229 -4.27 17.53 32.30
C SER A 229 -4.81 18.80 32.92
N ASP A 230 -4.78 19.92 32.19
CA ASP A 230 -5.36 21.20 32.62
C ASP A 230 -6.59 21.61 31.79
N SER A 231 -6.88 20.88 30.70
CA SER A 231 -7.97 21.12 29.77
C SER A 231 -9.28 20.39 30.15
N MET A 232 -9.24 19.54 31.18
CA MET A 232 -10.36 18.69 31.60
C MET A 232 -10.87 19.01 33.01
N GLU A 233 -12.13 18.66 33.30
CA GLU A 233 -12.67 18.76 34.66
C GLU A 233 -11.99 17.75 35.59
N LEU A 234 -11.70 18.18 36.82
CA LEU A 234 -10.96 17.38 37.81
C LEU A 234 -11.58 15.99 38.04
N GLY A 235 -12.90 15.91 38.15
CA GLY A 235 -13.58 14.62 38.40
C GLY A 235 -13.49 13.64 37.23
N LYS A 236 -13.42 14.13 35.99
CA LYS A 236 -13.15 13.31 34.81
C LYS A 236 -11.70 12.85 34.74
N GLN A 237 -10.74 13.72 35.12
CA GLN A 237 -9.34 13.33 35.23
C GLN A 237 -9.18 12.17 36.22
N TYR A 238 -9.82 12.28 37.39
CA TYR A 238 -9.77 11.26 38.43
C TYR A 238 -10.42 9.94 38.00
N ALA A 239 -11.59 10.00 37.35
CA ALA A 239 -12.25 8.81 36.80
C ALA A 239 -11.36 8.09 35.78
N LEU A 240 -10.77 8.83 34.84
CA LEU A 240 -9.87 8.26 33.82
C LEU A 240 -8.63 7.62 34.43
N PHE A 241 -8.02 8.24 35.45
CA PHE A 241 -6.88 7.65 36.13
C PHE A 241 -7.20 6.30 36.79
N LYS A 242 -8.42 6.14 37.32
CA LYS A 242 -8.89 4.88 37.90
C LYS A 242 -9.23 3.84 36.84
N GLU A 243 -9.99 4.21 35.82
CA GLU A 243 -10.42 3.29 34.75
C GLU A 243 -9.24 2.77 33.92
N LEU A 244 -8.20 3.59 33.74
CA LEU A 244 -6.97 3.17 33.08
C LEU A 244 -6.04 2.34 33.98
N GLU A 245 -6.40 2.14 35.24
CA GLU A 245 -5.60 1.46 36.27
C GLU A 245 -4.11 1.88 36.29
N LEU A 246 -3.82 3.14 35.96
CA LEU A 246 -2.45 3.63 35.85
C LEU A 246 -1.71 3.37 37.16
N PRO A 247 -0.45 2.92 37.12
CA PRO A 247 0.31 2.61 38.32
C PRO A 247 0.78 3.91 38.99
N ILE A 248 -0.11 4.60 39.70
CA ILE A 248 0.11 5.92 40.27
C ILE A 248 0.70 5.77 41.68
N ALA A 249 1.93 6.24 41.87
CA ALA A 249 2.57 6.30 43.18
C ALA A 249 1.92 7.38 44.07
N THR A 250 1.72 8.60 43.55
CA THR A 250 1.03 9.67 44.27
C THR A 250 0.12 10.47 43.35
N LEU A 251 -1.04 10.88 43.86
CA LEU A 251 -1.98 11.74 43.15
C LEU A 251 -2.19 13.03 43.93
N VAL A 252 -1.79 14.17 43.36
CA VAL A 252 -1.81 15.47 44.05
C VAL A 252 -2.77 16.45 43.38
N HIS A 253 -3.60 17.12 44.17
CA HIS A 253 -4.43 18.22 43.70
C HIS A 253 -3.60 19.50 43.57
N SER A 254 -3.55 20.13 42.39
CA SER A 254 -2.66 21.29 42.14
C SER A 254 -3.08 22.60 42.82
N GLY A 255 -4.25 22.61 43.48
CA GLY A 255 -4.91 23.80 44.00
C GLY A 255 -5.64 24.60 42.91
N LYS A 256 -5.69 24.14 41.65
CA LYS A 256 -6.45 24.79 40.57
C LYS A 256 -7.29 23.81 39.76
N LYS A 257 -6.84 23.44 38.55
CA LYS A 257 -7.62 22.70 37.53
C LYS A 257 -6.95 21.38 37.10
N SER A 258 -5.81 21.04 37.69
CA SER A 258 -5.06 19.83 37.31
C SER A 258 -4.84 18.91 38.50
N LEU A 259 -4.87 17.62 38.20
CA LEU A 259 -4.37 16.57 39.07
C LEU A 259 -3.00 16.13 38.57
N HIS A 260 -2.03 16.09 39.48
CA HIS A 260 -0.69 15.62 39.19
C HIS A 260 -0.60 14.14 39.60
N ALA A 261 -0.73 13.25 38.62
CA ALA A 261 -0.51 11.82 38.82
C ALA A 261 0.97 11.50 38.59
N ILE A 262 1.67 11.05 39.63
CA ILE A 262 3.04 10.56 39.53
C ILE A 262 2.97 9.06 39.25
N VAL A 263 3.19 8.68 37.99
CA VAL A 263 3.05 7.30 37.49
C VAL A 263 4.39 6.58 37.57
N LYS A 264 4.39 5.34 38.06
CA LYS A 264 5.56 4.46 38.12
C LYS A 264 5.97 4.04 36.72
N VAL A 265 7.24 4.23 36.43
CA VAL A 265 7.88 3.89 35.15
C VAL A 265 9.01 2.89 35.39
N ASP A 266 9.76 3.02 36.48
CA ASP A 266 10.83 2.10 36.89
C ASP A 266 11.80 1.75 35.75
N ALA A 267 12.26 2.78 35.03
CA ALA A 267 13.17 2.61 33.90
C ALA A 267 14.64 2.53 34.35
N ARG A 268 15.42 1.67 33.70
CA ARG A 268 16.84 1.46 34.00
C ARG A 268 17.73 2.59 33.47
N ASP A 269 17.30 3.21 32.37
CA ASP A 269 18.00 4.32 31.73
C ASP A 269 17.04 5.31 31.05
N TYR A 270 17.59 6.40 30.51
CA TYR A 270 16.82 7.46 29.88
C TYR A 270 16.11 7.01 28.59
N GLN A 271 16.67 6.04 27.85
CA GLN A 271 16.08 5.56 26.60
C GLN A 271 14.84 4.71 26.91
N GLU A 272 14.94 3.81 27.88
CA GLU A 272 13.82 3.03 28.38
C GLU A 272 12.75 3.93 29.00
N TYR A 273 13.16 4.93 29.80
CA TYR A 273 12.25 5.93 30.37
C TYR A 273 11.43 6.61 29.28
N ARG A 274 12.08 7.09 28.22
CA ARG A 274 11.39 7.74 27.10
C ARG A 274 10.38 6.81 26.45
N LYS A 275 10.74 5.55 26.17
CA LYS A 275 9.84 4.57 25.56
C LYS A 275 8.60 4.31 26.42
N ARG A 276 8.79 4.03 27.72
CA ARG A 276 7.70 3.75 28.65
C ARG A 276 6.77 4.95 28.84
N VAL A 277 7.33 6.16 28.96
CA VAL A 277 6.55 7.40 29.08
C VAL A 277 5.76 7.69 27.81
N ASP A 278 6.38 7.53 26.63
CA ASP A 278 5.69 7.72 25.35
C ASP A 278 4.52 6.73 25.20
N TYR A 279 4.69 5.48 25.63
CA TYR A 279 3.63 4.47 25.66
C TYR A 279 2.48 4.87 26.61
N ILE A 280 2.77 5.22 27.87
CA ILE A 280 1.75 5.69 28.84
C ILE A 280 0.96 6.87 28.28
N TYR A 281 1.65 7.87 27.71
CA TYR A 281 1.02 9.06 27.16
C TYR A 281 0.12 8.72 25.97
N ASN A 282 0.56 7.80 25.10
CA ASN A 282 -0.23 7.36 23.96
C ASN A 282 -1.53 6.65 24.39
N ILE A 283 -1.46 5.74 25.36
CA ILE A 283 -2.65 5.07 25.91
C ILE A 283 -3.62 6.08 26.54
N CYS A 284 -3.11 6.97 27.39
CA CYS A 284 -3.93 8.01 28.02
C CYS A 284 -4.62 8.92 26.99
N LYS A 285 -3.89 9.37 25.96
CA LYS A 285 -4.44 10.22 24.89
C LYS A 285 -5.51 9.50 24.05
N LYS A 286 -5.28 8.24 23.69
CA LYS A 286 -6.27 7.41 22.97
C LYS A 286 -7.57 7.29 23.78
N ASN A 287 -7.46 7.10 25.09
CA ASN A 287 -8.58 6.96 26.02
C ASN A 287 -9.22 8.28 26.47
N GLY A 288 -8.71 9.43 25.99
CA GLY A 288 -9.38 10.73 26.13
C GLY A 288 -8.83 11.62 27.24
N LEU A 289 -7.68 11.27 27.83
CA LEU A 289 -6.94 12.17 28.69
C LEU A 289 -6.03 13.07 27.84
N ASP A 290 -6.32 14.37 27.81
CA ASP A 290 -5.53 15.35 27.07
C ASP A 290 -4.33 15.80 27.92
N ILE A 291 -3.18 15.16 27.69
CA ILE A 291 -1.95 15.36 28.48
C ILE A 291 -1.06 16.42 27.86
N ASP A 292 -0.46 17.27 28.70
CA ASP A 292 0.60 18.18 28.28
C ASP A 292 1.89 17.41 27.93
N THR A 293 2.23 17.35 26.65
CA THR A 293 3.41 16.67 26.13
C THR A 293 4.74 17.25 26.61
N GLN A 294 4.76 18.46 27.17
CA GLN A 294 5.97 19.07 27.75
C GLN A 294 6.40 18.41 29.07
N ASN A 295 5.52 17.61 29.69
CA ASN A 295 5.75 16.97 30.97
C ASN A 295 6.51 15.63 30.91
N ARG A 296 6.95 15.20 29.71
CA ARG A 296 7.75 13.97 29.52
C ARG A 296 9.13 14.01 30.19
N ASN A 297 9.61 15.19 30.58
CA ASN A 297 10.94 15.36 31.15
C ASN A 297 11.07 14.71 32.55
N PRO A 298 12.13 13.92 32.83
CA PRO A 298 12.29 13.24 34.12
C PRO A 298 12.60 14.20 35.28
N SER A 299 13.16 15.39 35.02
CA SER A 299 13.44 16.40 36.06
C SER A 299 12.27 17.39 36.27
N ARG A 300 11.07 17.07 35.76
CA ARG A 300 9.92 17.98 35.76
C ARG A 300 9.43 18.24 37.20
N LEU A 301 8.89 19.43 37.41
CA LEU A 301 8.28 19.83 38.67
C LEU A 301 6.82 19.38 38.72
N SER A 302 6.45 18.75 39.82
CA SER A 302 5.07 18.53 40.24
C SER A 302 4.68 19.50 41.35
N ARG A 303 3.40 19.58 41.69
CA ARG A 303 2.93 20.38 42.83
C ARG A 303 3.22 19.67 44.14
N MET A 304 3.70 20.45 45.11
CA MET A 304 4.02 19.96 46.43
C MET A 304 2.73 19.94 47.29
N PRO A 305 2.34 18.81 47.88
CA PRO A 305 1.21 18.77 48.81
C PRO A 305 1.57 19.46 50.13
N GLY A 306 0.55 19.84 50.91
CA GLY A 306 0.68 20.49 52.21
C GLY A 306 0.75 22.02 52.16
N VAL A 307 0.81 22.66 50.98
CA VAL A 307 0.85 24.13 50.91
C VAL A 307 -0.42 24.73 50.28
N THR A 308 -0.65 26.02 50.49
CA THR A 308 -1.75 26.75 49.83
C THR A 308 -1.25 27.52 48.61
N ARG A 309 -2.13 27.65 47.61
CA ARG A 309 -1.93 28.45 46.40
C ARG A 309 -3.18 29.29 46.13
N ALA A 310 -3.05 30.61 46.25
CA ALA A 310 -4.13 31.59 46.08
C ALA A 310 -5.38 31.19 46.89
N GLY A 311 -5.19 30.87 48.16
CA GLY A 311 -6.24 30.45 49.09
C GLY A 311 -6.78 29.01 48.89
N ARG A 312 -6.26 28.24 47.93
CA ARG A 312 -6.67 26.84 47.69
C ARG A 312 -5.60 25.86 48.15
N LYS A 313 -5.99 24.71 48.69
CA LYS A 313 -5.07 23.68 49.19
C LYS A 313 -4.44 22.89 48.03
N GLN A 314 -3.12 22.71 48.09
CA GLN A 314 -2.41 21.66 47.37
C GLN A 314 -2.33 20.47 48.32
N PHE A 315 -3.03 19.40 48.01
CA PHE A 315 -3.16 18.27 48.94
C PHE A 315 -3.00 16.95 48.22
N LEU A 316 -2.53 15.96 48.97
CA LEU A 316 -2.39 14.59 48.50
C LEU A 316 -3.77 13.92 48.50
N ILE A 317 -4.24 13.48 47.34
CA ILE A 317 -5.54 12.79 47.20
C ILE A 317 -5.38 11.34 47.65
N ASP A 318 -4.40 10.63 47.11
CA ASP A 318 -4.13 9.24 47.46
C ASP A 318 -2.72 8.80 47.02
N THR A 319 -2.34 7.58 47.42
CA THR A 319 -1.04 6.96 47.11
C THR A 319 -1.22 5.51 46.67
N ASN A 320 -0.38 5.03 45.76
CA ASN A 320 -0.40 3.65 45.25
C ASN A 320 -1.79 3.24 44.71
N ILE A 321 -2.28 3.99 43.73
CA ILE A 321 -3.54 3.74 43.02
C ILE A 321 -3.23 2.97 41.73
N GLY A 322 -4.14 2.08 41.32
CA GLY A 322 -4.00 1.29 40.09
C GLY A 322 -3.11 0.07 40.27
N LYS A 323 -2.49 -0.39 39.17
CA LYS A 323 -1.58 -1.55 39.19
C LYS A 323 -0.32 -1.28 40.03
N ALA A 324 0.36 -2.34 40.48
CA ALA A 324 1.47 -2.19 41.41
C ALA A 324 2.69 -1.52 40.77
N ASN A 325 2.95 -1.78 39.48
CA ASN A 325 4.10 -1.31 38.71
C ASN A 325 3.78 -1.21 37.20
N TYR A 326 4.74 -0.67 36.44
CA TYR A 326 4.61 -0.50 34.98
C TYR A 326 4.39 -1.82 34.24
N GLU A 327 5.07 -2.90 34.61
CA GLU A 327 5.04 -4.16 33.87
C GLU A 327 3.68 -4.86 33.98
N GLU A 328 3.12 -4.92 35.19
CA GLU A 328 1.78 -5.45 35.42
C GLU A 328 0.72 -4.63 34.67
N TRP A 329 0.89 -3.30 34.67
CA TRP A 329 0.02 -2.41 33.90
C TRP A 329 0.16 -2.63 32.39
N TYR A 330 1.39 -2.74 31.88
CA TYR A 330 1.66 -2.99 30.48
C TYR A 330 1.02 -4.31 30.02
N GLN A 331 1.24 -5.40 30.75
CA GLN A 331 0.63 -6.70 30.45
C GLN A 331 -0.90 -6.63 30.47
N TRP A 332 -1.49 -5.97 31.46
CA TRP A 332 -2.94 -5.79 31.52
C TRP A 332 -3.50 -5.01 30.32
N ILE A 333 -2.77 -3.98 29.84
CA ILE A 333 -3.14 -3.26 28.62
C ILE A 333 -3.04 -4.18 27.39
N GLU A 334 -1.96 -4.96 27.26
CA GLU A 334 -1.77 -5.86 26.12
C GLU A 334 -2.82 -6.98 26.12
N ASP A 335 -3.10 -7.60 27.26
CA ASP A 335 -4.13 -8.65 27.43
C ASP A 335 -5.53 -8.14 27.07
N LEU A 336 -5.88 -6.90 27.45
CA LEU A 336 -7.14 -6.26 27.06
C LEU A 336 -7.25 -5.99 25.56
N ASN A 337 -6.14 -5.99 24.84
CA ASN A 337 -6.10 -5.82 23.39
C ASN A 337 -5.74 -7.12 22.65
N ASP A 338 -5.65 -8.26 23.36
CA ASP A 338 -5.49 -9.57 22.75
C ASP A 338 -6.86 -10.07 22.25
N ASP A 339 -7.26 -9.55 21.09
CA ASP A 339 -8.49 -9.93 20.39
C ASP A 339 -8.32 -11.23 19.57
N LEU A 340 -7.29 -12.05 19.87
CA LEU A 340 -7.10 -13.33 19.18
C LEU A 340 -8.13 -14.36 19.67
N PRO A 341 -8.70 -15.17 18.75
CA PRO A 341 -9.59 -16.24 19.14
C PRO A 341 -8.83 -17.32 19.93
N ASP A 342 -9.50 -17.91 20.91
CA ASP A 342 -8.98 -19.06 21.65
C ASP A 342 -8.65 -20.23 20.69
N PRO A 343 -7.57 -20.99 20.92
CA PRO A 343 -7.28 -22.17 20.12
C PRO A 343 -8.40 -23.21 20.20
N GLU A 344 -9.00 -23.55 19.07
CA GLU A 344 -10.02 -24.61 18.97
C GLU A 344 -9.36 -26.00 18.89
N THR A 345 -9.97 -27.00 19.55
CA THR A 345 -9.50 -28.39 19.48
C THR A 345 -10.27 -29.15 18.40
N LEU A 346 -9.57 -29.63 17.36
CA LEU A 346 -10.20 -30.40 16.26
C LEU A 346 -11.02 -31.62 16.74
N ALA A 347 -10.66 -32.21 17.88
CA ALA A 347 -11.40 -33.33 18.46
C ALA A 347 -12.81 -32.94 18.93
N GLU A 348 -13.04 -31.69 19.32
CA GLU A 348 -14.34 -31.20 19.79
C GLU A 348 -15.32 -31.00 18.62
N GLU A 349 -14.80 -30.61 17.45
CA GLU A 349 -15.59 -30.31 16.25
C GLU A 349 -15.63 -31.48 15.25
N TRP A 350 -14.91 -32.59 15.48
CA TRP A 350 -14.73 -33.68 14.51
C TRP A 350 -16.05 -34.29 14.02
N ASP A 351 -16.99 -34.52 14.94
CA ASP A 351 -18.29 -35.12 14.64
C ASP A 351 -19.35 -34.09 14.23
N ASN A 352 -19.08 -32.79 14.39
CA ASN A 352 -20.03 -31.71 14.14
C ASN A 352 -19.35 -30.49 13.51
N LEU A 353 -18.67 -30.71 12.36
CA LEU A 353 -17.94 -29.65 11.68
C LEU A 353 -18.87 -28.48 11.28
N PRO A 354 -18.41 -27.22 11.44
CA PRO A 354 -19.17 -26.06 11.02
C PRO A 354 -19.43 -26.07 9.50
N GLU A 355 -20.57 -25.52 9.09
CA GLU A 355 -20.90 -25.41 7.67
C GLU A 355 -19.93 -24.46 6.96
N LEU A 356 -19.46 -24.88 5.79
CA LEU A 356 -18.63 -24.04 4.93
C LEU A 356 -19.44 -22.87 4.39
N ALA A 357 -18.80 -21.70 4.29
CA ALA A 357 -19.40 -20.53 3.66
C ALA A 357 -19.90 -20.86 2.23
N PRO A 358 -21.08 -20.35 1.83
CA PRO A 358 -21.62 -20.58 0.49
C PRO A 358 -20.67 -20.12 -0.62
N GLU A 359 -20.76 -20.76 -1.79
CA GLU A 359 -19.97 -20.39 -2.96
C GLU A 359 -20.60 -19.15 -3.63
N LEU A 360 -19.90 -18.01 -3.61
CA LEU A 360 -20.33 -16.82 -4.33
C LEU A 360 -20.17 -17.02 -5.85
N ILE A 361 -19.06 -17.64 -6.25
CA ILE A 361 -18.79 -18.08 -7.61
C ILE A 361 -18.44 -19.56 -7.54
N LYS A 362 -19.28 -20.39 -8.15
CA LYS A 362 -19.23 -21.84 -7.99
C LYS A 362 -17.88 -22.41 -8.43
N GLY A 363 -17.22 -23.12 -7.53
CA GLY A 363 -15.89 -23.71 -7.74
C GLY A 363 -14.74 -22.71 -7.85
N VAL A 364 -14.96 -21.42 -7.54
CA VAL A 364 -13.95 -20.36 -7.67
C VAL A 364 -13.79 -19.54 -6.39
N LEU A 365 -14.89 -19.07 -5.77
CA LEU A 365 -14.83 -18.13 -4.64
C LEU A 365 -15.97 -18.35 -3.65
N ARG A 366 -15.65 -18.48 -2.35
CA ARG A 366 -16.62 -18.52 -1.25
C ARG A 366 -16.99 -17.10 -0.77
N GLN A 367 -18.17 -16.97 -0.17
CA GLN A 367 -18.57 -15.75 0.53
C GLN A 367 -17.60 -15.45 1.67
N GLY A 368 -17.21 -14.18 1.82
CA GLY A 368 -16.21 -13.74 2.82
C GLY A 368 -14.75 -13.87 2.37
N HIS A 369 -14.47 -14.45 1.20
CA HIS A 369 -13.09 -14.61 0.69
C HIS A 369 -12.69 -13.50 -0.29
N LYS A 370 -11.38 -13.35 -0.52
CA LYS A 370 -10.79 -12.35 -1.40
C LYS A 370 -10.50 -12.91 -2.79
N MET A 371 -10.80 -12.13 -3.84
CA MET A 371 -10.44 -12.46 -5.22
C MET A 371 -9.69 -11.33 -5.92
N LEU A 372 -8.58 -11.67 -6.57
CA LEU A 372 -7.79 -10.77 -7.40
C LEU A 372 -7.92 -11.15 -8.88
N ILE A 373 -8.27 -10.19 -9.73
CA ILE A 373 -8.17 -10.31 -11.19
C ILE A 373 -6.90 -9.58 -11.67
N ALA A 374 -5.91 -10.35 -12.13
CA ALA A 374 -4.67 -9.84 -12.71
C ALA A 374 -4.69 -9.92 -14.24
N GLY A 375 -4.04 -8.97 -14.90
CA GLY A 375 -3.93 -8.97 -16.36
C GLY A 375 -3.26 -7.70 -16.88
N PRO A 376 -2.80 -7.69 -18.14
CA PRO A 376 -2.16 -6.53 -18.73
C PRO A 376 -3.14 -5.34 -18.89
N SER A 377 -2.59 -4.18 -19.25
CA SER A 377 -3.44 -3.03 -19.59
C SER A 377 -4.33 -3.35 -20.79
N LYS A 378 -5.56 -2.83 -20.80
CA LYS A 378 -6.58 -3.06 -21.84
C LYS A 378 -7.11 -4.50 -21.97
N ALA A 379 -6.80 -5.39 -21.01
CA ALA A 379 -7.34 -6.75 -20.94
C ALA A 379 -8.85 -6.87 -20.59
N GLY A 380 -9.61 -5.77 -20.64
CA GLY A 380 -11.03 -5.81 -20.29
C GLY A 380 -11.36 -6.00 -18.80
N LYS A 381 -10.39 -6.00 -17.88
CA LYS A 381 -10.62 -6.26 -16.43
C LYS A 381 -11.81 -5.51 -15.80
N SER A 382 -11.91 -4.20 -15.99
CA SER A 382 -13.05 -3.43 -15.47
C SER A 382 -14.38 -3.87 -16.09
N PHE A 383 -14.39 -4.30 -17.36
CA PHE A 383 -15.58 -4.90 -17.98
C PHE A 383 -15.89 -6.27 -17.38
N ALA A 384 -14.89 -7.11 -17.14
CA ALA A 384 -15.07 -8.40 -16.46
C ALA A 384 -15.63 -8.23 -15.03
N LEU A 385 -15.20 -7.20 -14.29
CA LEU A 385 -15.74 -6.86 -12.97
C LEU A 385 -17.19 -6.35 -13.05
N ILE A 386 -17.54 -5.56 -14.06
CA ILE A 386 -18.91 -5.10 -14.29
C ILE A 386 -19.81 -6.29 -14.67
N GLU A 387 -19.36 -7.17 -15.56
CA GLU A 387 -20.05 -8.42 -15.91
C GLU A 387 -20.26 -9.29 -14.67
N LEU A 388 -19.25 -9.44 -13.82
CA LEU A 388 -19.36 -10.17 -12.55
C LEU A 388 -20.38 -9.53 -11.61
N SER A 389 -20.39 -8.20 -11.50
CA SER A 389 -21.39 -7.48 -10.70
C SER A 389 -22.81 -7.77 -11.19
N ILE A 390 -23.01 -7.80 -12.50
CA ILE A 390 -24.30 -8.11 -13.13
C ILE A 390 -24.66 -9.58 -12.93
N ALA A 391 -23.69 -10.49 -13.08
CA ALA A 391 -23.90 -11.92 -12.91
C ALA A 391 -24.32 -12.27 -11.47
N ILE A 392 -23.66 -11.69 -10.45
CA ILE A 392 -24.05 -11.85 -9.04
C ILE A 392 -25.41 -11.19 -8.77
N ALA A 393 -25.66 -9.99 -9.29
CA ALA A 393 -26.93 -9.31 -9.04
C ALA A 393 -28.14 -10.07 -9.62
N GLU A 394 -27.96 -10.67 -10.80
CA GLU A 394 -29.02 -11.37 -11.54
C GLU A 394 -29.04 -12.89 -11.33
N GLY A 395 -28.05 -13.47 -10.64
CA GLY A 395 -27.90 -14.93 -10.48
C GLY A 395 -27.62 -15.64 -11.80
N ARG A 396 -26.69 -15.10 -12.60
CA ARG A 396 -26.32 -15.59 -13.93
C ARG A 396 -24.89 -16.12 -13.95
N LYS A 397 -24.49 -16.72 -15.07
CA LYS A 397 -23.12 -17.18 -15.25
C LYS A 397 -22.17 -16.03 -15.57
N TRP A 398 -20.96 -16.09 -15.01
CA TRP A 398 -19.82 -15.25 -15.37
C TRP A 398 -18.68 -16.16 -15.86
N ILE A 399 -18.26 -16.00 -17.12
CA ILE A 399 -17.21 -16.83 -17.76
C ILE A 399 -17.50 -18.34 -17.54
N ASP A 400 -18.75 -18.75 -17.81
CA ASP A 400 -19.32 -20.08 -17.59
C ASP A 400 -19.43 -20.58 -16.13
N TRP A 401 -18.93 -19.83 -15.14
CA TRP A 401 -19.14 -20.13 -13.72
C TRP A 401 -20.47 -19.59 -13.21
N GLU A 402 -21.19 -20.40 -12.42
CA GLU A 402 -22.46 -20.00 -11.80
C GLU A 402 -22.21 -19.03 -10.64
N CYS A 403 -22.92 -17.90 -10.61
CA CYS A 403 -22.86 -16.94 -9.50
C CYS A 403 -24.13 -17.01 -8.64
N GLU A 404 -23.94 -16.98 -7.32
CA GLU A 404 -25.04 -16.85 -6.36
C GLU A 404 -25.68 -15.46 -6.47
N GLN A 405 -27.01 -15.39 -6.32
CA GLN A 405 -27.72 -14.12 -6.43
C GLN A 405 -27.55 -13.27 -5.16
N GLY A 406 -27.13 -12.01 -5.30
CA GLY A 406 -27.20 -11.06 -4.19
C GLY A 406 -26.70 -9.65 -4.47
N ARG A 407 -26.50 -8.90 -3.38
CA ARG A 407 -26.18 -7.46 -3.44
C ARG A 407 -24.68 -7.24 -3.60
N VAL A 408 -24.32 -6.34 -4.52
CA VAL A 408 -22.95 -6.01 -4.85
C VAL A 408 -22.71 -4.51 -4.74
N LEU A 409 -21.60 -4.13 -4.09
CA LEU A 409 -21.10 -2.77 -4.07
C LEU A 409 -19.94 -2.63 -5.05
N TYR A 410 -20.10 -1.81 -6.07
CA TYR A 410 -19.01 -1.45 -7.00
C TYR A 410 -18.40 -0.10 -6.61
N VAL A 411 -17.16 -0.11 -6.15
CA VAL A 411 -16.39 1.08 -5.80
C VAL A 411 -15.59 1.53 -7.02
N ASN A 412 -16.11 2.54 -7.73
CA ASN A 412 -15.49 3.12 -8.92
C ASN A 412 -14.53 4.26 -8.52
N LEU A 413 -13.23 4.05 -8.75
CA LEU A 413 -12.18 5.00 -8.39
C LEU A 413 -11.61 5.79 -9.59
N GLU A 414 -11.86 5.33 -10.82
CA GLU A 414 -11.20 5.85 -12.02
C GLU A 414 -12.12 6.60 -12.98
N LEU A 415 -13.36 6.14 -13.17
CA LEU A 415 -14.28 6.70 -14.17
C LEU A 415 -15.13 7.83 -13.58
N ASP A 416 -15.51 8.81 -14.41
CA ASP A 416 -16.57 9.73 -14.00
C ASP A 416 -17.91 8.98 -13.92
N ARG A 417 -18.81 9.51 -13.09
CA ARG A 417 -20.10 8.89 -12.80
C ARG A 417 -20.93 8.62 -14.07
N PRO A 418 -21.13 9.58 -15.00
CA PRO A 418 -21.84 9.30 -16.26
C PRO A 418 -21.24 8.14 -17.05
N SER A 419 -19.92 8.14 -17.25
CA SER A 419 -19.22 7.07 -17.99
C SER A 419 -19.40 5.70 -17.33
N ALA A 420 -19.31 5.62 -16.00
CA ALA A 420 -19.53 4.37 -15.26
C ALA A 420 -20.96 3.85 -15.46
N LEU A 421 -21.97 4.71 -15.32
CA LEU A 421 -23.38 4.32 -15.47
C LEU A 421 -23.72 3.88 -16.90
N HIS A 422 -23.21 4.59 -17.91
CA HIS A 422 -23.37 4.19 -19.30
C HIS A 422 -22.73 2.83 -19.56
N ARG A 423 -21.53 2.58 -19.02
CA ARG A 423 -20.83 1.31 -19.18
C ARG A 423 -21.61 0.12 -18.62
N PHE A 424 -22.19 0.25 -17.42
CA PHE A 424 -23.06 -0.78 -16.86
C PHE A 424 -24.26 -1.09 -17.77
N LYS A 425 -24.90 -0.05 -18.31
CA LYS A 425 -26.02 -0.21 -19.24
C LYS A 425 -25.59 -0.88 -20.55
N ASP A 426 -24.45 -0.49 -21.10
CA ASP A 426 -23.90 -1.06 -22.34
C ASP A 426 -23.57 -2.54 -22.17
N VAL A 427 -22.99 -2.92 -21.02
CA VAL A 427 -22.70 -4.32 -20.68
C VAL A 427 -24.00 -5.12 -20.52
N TYR A 428 -25.00 -4.62 -19.78
CA TYR A 428 -26.31 -5.28 -19.66
C TYR A 428 -26.94 -5.59 -21.03
N ASN A 429 -26.95 -4.59 -21.92
CA ASN A 429 -27.50 -4.72 -23.27
C ASN A 429 -26.71 -5.74 -24.09
N ALA A 430 -25.37 -5.70 -24.02
CA ALA A 430 -24.50 -6.60 -24.77
C ALA A 430 -24.55 -8.05 -24.27
N MET A 431 -24.76 -8.27 -22.97
CA MET A 431 -24.99 -9.61 -22.39
C MET A 431 -26.39 -10.16 -22.73
N GLY A 432 -27.32 -9.33 -23.21
CA GLY A 432 -28.70 -9.73 -23.47
C GLY A 432 -29.49 -10.09 -22.20
N ILE A 433 -29.09 -9.57 -21.04
CA ILE A 433 -29.71 -9.85 -19.74
C ILE A 433 -30.75 -8.76 -19.43
N ALA A 434 -31.97 -9.17 -19.09
CA ALA A 434 -32.99 -8.26 -18.59
C ALA A 434 -32.64 -7.80 -17.16
N PRO A 435 -32.71 -6.49 -16.84
CA PRO A 435 -32.31 -5.92 -15.54
C PRO A 435 -33.37 -6.16 -14.46
N ASN A 436 -33.69 -7.42 -14.17
CA ASN A 436 -34.75 -7.80 -13.22
C ASN A 436 -34.34 -7.50 -11.77
N ASN A 437 -33.04 -7.56 -11.47
CA ASN A 437 -32.49 -7.39 -10.13
C ASN A 437 -31.42 -6.29 -10.06
N ILE A 438 -31.43 -5.34 -11.00
CA ILE A 438 -30.50 -4.20 -11.05
C ILE A 438 -30.39 -3.40 -9.74
N LYS A 439 -31.45 -3.40 -8.93
CA LYS A 439 -31.48 -2.79 -7.57
C LYS A 439 -30.46 -3.39 -6.59
N ASN A 440 -29.91 -4.57 -6.91
CA ASN A 440 -28.90 -5.24 -6.12
C ASN A 440 -27.48 -4.70 -6.40
N ILE A 441 -27.31 -3.84 -7.42
CA ILE A 441 -26.03 -3.21 -7.75
C ILE A 441 -26.02 -1.78 -7.20
N ASP A 442 -25.15 -1.51 -6.23
CA ASP A 442 -24.86 -0.16 -5.74
C ASP A 442 -23.51 0.30 -6.29
N ILE A 443 -23.43 1.50 -6.87
CA ILE A 443 -22.17 2.06 -7.42
C ILE A 443 -21.73 3.26 -6.58
N TRP A 444 -20.57 3.13 -5.93
CA TRP A 444 -19.95 4.20 -5.18
C TRP A 444 -18.86 4.88 -6.00
N ASN A 445 -19.18 6.05 -6.55
CA ASN A 445 -18.27 6.83 -7.39
C ASN A 445 -17.36 7.71 -6.51
N LEU A 446 -16.07 7.38 -6.51
CA LEU A 446 -15.03 8.02 -5.68
C LEU A 446 -13.92 8.69 -6.49
N ARG A 447 -14.02 8.74 -7.82
CA ARG A 447 -13.08 9.51 -8.66
C ARG A 447 -12.93 10.95 -8.16
N GLY A 448 -11.70 11.37 -7.91
CA GLY A 448 -11.37 12.70 -7.38
C GLY A 448 -11.63 12.89 -5.88
N LYS A 449 -12.08 11.85 -5.18
CA LYS A 449 -12.29 11.80 -3.71
C LYS A 449 -11.64 10.57 -3.08
N THR A 450 -10.63 10.03 -3.76
CA THR A 450 -9.92 8.82 -3.34
C THR A 450 -9.14 9.09 -2.07
N VAL A 451 -9.23 8.17 -1.12
CA VAL A 451 -8.41 8.15 0.08
C VAL A 451 -7.68 6.81 0.13
N PRO A 452 -6.50 6.76 0.77
CA PRO A 452 -5.86 5.53 1.20
C PRO A 452 -6.80 4.46 1.75
N MET A 453 -6.46 3.17 1.52
CA MET A 453 -7.31 2.05 1.92
C MET A 453 -7.54 1.95 3.44
N ASP A 454 -6.53 2.26 4.26
CA ASP A 454 -6.63 2.37 5.73
C ASP A 454 -7.74 3.35 6.18
N LYS A 455 -7.93 4.44 5.44
CA LYS A 455 -8.98 5.45 5.70
C LYS A 455 -10.30 5.13 4.99
N LEU A 456 -10.26 4.32 3.93
CA LEU A 456 -11.42 3.92 3.16
C LEU A 456 -12.17 2.77 3.85
N ALA A 457 -11.45 1.75 4.34
CA ALA A 457 -12.01 0.53 4.93
C ALA A 457 -13.02 0.84 6.06
N PRO A 458 -12.73 1.68 7.07
CA PRO A 458 -13.69 1.98 8.13
C PRO A 458 -14.95 2.70 7.61
N LYS A 459 -14.79 3.58 6.60
CA LYS A 459 -15.93 4.29 5.98
C LYS A 459 -16.78 3.34 5.14
N LEU A 460 -16.15 2.38 4.48
CA LEU A 460 -16.79 1.36 3.67
C LEU A 460 -17.60 0.43 4.56
N ILE A 461 -17.00 -0.11 5.62
CA ILE A 461 -17.67 -0.96 6.62
C ILE A 461 -18.89 -0.21 7.18
N ARG A 462 -18.69 1.00 7.73
CA ARG A 462 -19.77 1.79 8.34
C ARG A 462 -20.97 2.04 7.39
N ARG A 463 -20.72 2.25 6.10
CA ARG A 463 -21.77 2.51 5.10
C ARG A 463 -22.42 1.24 4.56
N SER A 464 -21.75 0.10 4.72
CA SER A 464 -22.13 -1.18 4.12
C SER A 464 -22.82 -2.13 5.12
N LEU A 465 -22.56 -1.98 6.42
CA LEU A 465 -23.12 -2.81 7.50
C LEU A 465 -24.65 -3.01 7.42
N LYS A 466 -25.41 -1.99 6.98
CA LYS A 466 -26.88 -2.07 6.92
C LYS A 466 -27.43 -2.59 5.59
N LYS A 467 -26.56 -2.82 4.60
CA LYS A 467 -26.96 -3.14 3.23
C LYS A 467 -26.75 -4.60 2.83
N ASN A 468 -26.06 -5.39 3.66
CA ASN A 468 -25.81 -6.82 3.47
C ASN A 468 -25.32 -7.13 2.05
N TYR A 469 -24.21 -6.51 1.65
CA TYR A 469 -23.56 -6.85 0.38
C TYR A 469 -22.91 -8.22 0.51
N GLN A 470 -23.10 -9.08 -0.50
CA GLN A 470 -22.35 -10.34 -0.62
C GLN A 470 -20.98 -10.12 -1.23
N ALA A 471 -20.82 -9.08 -2.05
CA ALA A 471 -19.54 -8.74 -2.67
C ALA A 471 -19.27 -7.23 -2.70
N VAL A 472 -18.02 -6.87 -2.47
CA VAL A 472 -17.49 -5.52 -2.61
C VAL A 472 -16.40 -5.55 -3.67
N ILE A 473 -16.62 -4.85 -4.78
CA ILE A 473 -15.68 -4.76 -5.91
C ILE A 473 -14.96 -3.41 -5.87
N ILE A 474 -13.63 -3.42 -5.93
CA ILE A 474 -12.79 -2.22 -5.92
C ILE A 474 -12.03 -2.10 -7.25
N ASP A 475 -12.34 -1.06 -8.02
CA ASP A 475 -11.79 -0.88 -9.37
C ASP A 475 -11.31 0.56 -9.64
N PRO A 476 -10.02 0.79 -9.93
CA PRO A 476 -8.87 -0.11 -9.77
C PRO A 476 -8.15 0.07 -8.41
N ILE A 477 -7.44 -0.96 -7.96
CA ILE A 477 -6.78 -0.97 -6.63
C ILE A 477 -5.65 0.06 -6.49
N TYR A 478 -4.94 0.39 -7.57
CA TYR A 478 -3.78 1.30 -7.52
C TYR A 478 -4.15 2.72 -7.06
N LYS A 479 -5.43 3.12 -7.11
CA LYS A 479 -5.92 4.43 -6.63
C LYS A 479 -6.04 4.53 -5.12
N VAL A 480 -6.08 3.39 -4.42
CA VAL A 480 -6.16 3.30 -2.97
C VAL A 480 -4.90 2.71 -2.35
N LEU A 481 -3.97 2.23 -3.20
CA LEU A 481 -2.67 1.72 -2.81
C LEU A 481 -1.89 2.78 -2.02
N THR A 482 -1.40 2.39 -0.85
CA THR A 482 -0.51 3.19 -0.02
C THR A 482 0.79 2.45 0.19
N GLY A 483 1.89 3.15 -0.01
CA GLY A 483 3.22 2.60 0.18
C GLY A 483 3.92 2.17 -1.12
N ASP A 484 5.11 1.62 -0.95
CA ASP A 484 5.92 1.03 -2.02
C ASP A 484 5.42 -0.38 -2.32
N GLU A 485 4.98 -0.62 -3.56
CA GLU A 485 4.51 -1.92 -4.05
C GLU A 485 5.56 -3.04 -3.90
N ASN A 486 6.84 -2.66 -3.83
CA ASN A 486 7.96 -3.58 -3.66
C ASN A 486 8.24 -3.92 -2.19
N SER A 487 7.68 -3.16 -1.24
CA SER A 487 7.82 -3.43 0.19
C SER A 487 6.80 -4.48 0.64
N ALA A 488 7.29 -5.66 1.00
CA ALA A 488 6.46 -6.76 1.50
C ALA A 488 5.63 -6.35 2.72
N ASP A 489 6.21 -5.56 3.61
CA ASP A 489 5.60 -5.08 4.85
C ASP A 489 4.43 -4.12 4.58
N GLN A 490 4.66 -3.09 3.75
CA GLN A 490 3.61 -2.13 3.40
C GLN A 490 2.48 -2.79 2.61
N MET A 491 2.82 -3.76 1.76
CA MET A 491 1.82 -4.54 1.02
C MET A 491 0.99 -5.46 1.93
N ALA A 492 1.59 -6.06 2.96
CA ALA A 492 0.85 -6.85 3.95
C ALA A 492 -0.13 -5.96 4.75
N HIS A 493 0.33 -4.79 5.23
CA HIS A 493 -0.56 -3.84 5.90
C HIS A 493 -1.72 -3.38 5.02
N PHE A 494 -1.45 -3.19 3.72
CA PHE A 494 -2.46 -2.84 2.74
C PHE A 494 -3.48 -3.96 2.52
N THR A 495 -3.02 -5.20 2.35
CA THR A 495 -3.92 -6.33 2.10
C THR A 495 -4.77 -6.72 3.30
N ASN A 496 -4.23 -6.58 4.52
CA ASN A 496 -4.96 -6.78 5.77
C ASN A 496 -6.20 -5.87 5.89
N GLN A 497 -6.23 -4.72 5.20
CA GLN A 497 -7.45 -3.88 5.17
C GLN A 497 -8.59 -4.54 4.40
N PHE A 498 -8.31 -5.38 3.40
CA PHE A 498 -9.34 -6.16 2.71
C PHE A 498 -9.86 -7.29 3.60
N ASP A 499 -9.00 -7.93 4.38
CA ASP A 499 -9.42 -8.92 5.39
C ASP A 499 -10.37 -8.29 6.41
N LYS A 500 -10.01 -7.11 6.93
CA LYS A 500 -10.90 -6.38 7.84
C LYS A 500 -12.26 -6.10 7.22
N VAL A 501 -12.32 -5.71 5.94
CA VAL A 501 -13.60 -5.48 5.25
C VAL A 501 -14.39 -6.79 5.07
N ALA A 502 -13.71 -7.88 4.71
CA ALA A 502 -14.32 -9.18 4.48
C ALA A 502 -14.91 -9.77 5.76
N THR A 503 -14.14 -9.76 6.85
CA THR A 503 -14.54 -10.27 8.17
C THR A 503 -15.68 -9.46 8.78
N GLU A 504 -15.59 -8.13 8.77
CA GLU A 504 -16.60 -7.25 9.42
C GLU A 504 -17.93 -7.20 8.68
N LEU A 505 -17.94 -7.44 7.37
CA LEU A 505 -19.16 -7.42 6.55
C LEU A 505 -19.68 -8.82 6.19
N GLY A 506 -18.89 -9.87 6.40
CA GLY A 506 -19.17 -11.21 5.89
C GLY A 506 -19.28 -11.27 4.36
N CYS A 507 -18.61 -10.36 3.65
CA CYS A 507 -18.73 -10.21 2.20
C CYS A 507 -17.42 -10.55 1.49
N SER A 508 -17.49 -11.04 0.25
CA SER A 508 -16.29 -11.24 -0.57
C SER A 508 -15.73 -9.92 -1.07
N VAL A 509 -14.41 -9.75 -1.01
CA VAL A 509 -13.74 -8.55 -1.50
C VAL A 509 -13.01 -8.87 -2.80
N ILE A 510 -13.36 -8.16 -3.88
CA ILE A 510 -12.90 -8.46 -5.23
C ILE A 510 -12.23 -7.22 -5.81
N TYR A 511 -11.04 -7.37 -6.41
CA TYR A 511 -10.29 -6.24 -6.95
C TYR A 511 -9.48 -6.64 -8.17
N CYS A 512 -9.06 -5.65 -8.96
CA CYS A 512 -8.19 -5.88 -10.12
C CYS A 512 -6.83 -5.20 -9.98
N HIS A 513 -5.81 -5.82 -10.57
CA HIS A 513 -4.45 -5.29 -10.62
C HIS A 513 -3.82 -5.50 -12.00
N HIS A 514 -2.83 -4.68 -12.33
CA HIS A 514 -2.10 -4.77 -13.60
C HIS A 514 -0.89 -5.70 -13.47
N HIS A 515 -0.49 -6.39 -14.53
CA HIS A 515 0.81 -7.07 -14.53
C HIS A 515 1.96 -6.06 -14.36
N SER A 516 3.04 -6.49 -13.72
CA SER A 516 4.27 -5.72 -13.64
C SER A 516 4.89 -5.54 -15.04
N LYS A 517 5.55 -4.39 -15.29
CA LYS A 517 6.10 -4.05 -16.62
C LYS A 517 7.14 -5.09 -17.07
N GLY A 518 6.98 -5.69 -18.25
CA GLY A 518 7.90 -6.65 -18.88
C GLY A 518 7.18 -7.73 -19.69
N SER A 519 7.89 -8.49 -20.54
CA SER A 519 7.31 -9.68 -21.20
C SER A 519 7.17 -10.80 -20.17
N GLN A 520 5.97 -10.96 -19.62
CA GLN A 520 5.68 -11.90 -18.52
C GLN A 520 4.99 -13.19 -19.00
N GLY A 521 4.74 -13.38 -20.31
CA GLY A 521 3.89 -14.44 -20.86
C GLY A 521 4.23 -15.86 -20.42
N GLY A 522 5.50 -16.18 -20.19
CA GLY A 522 5.94 -17.52 -19.76
C GLY A 522 6.29 -17.66 -18.26
N LYS A 523 6.04 -16.67 -17.41
CA LYS A 523 6.20 -16.83 -15.95
C LYS A 523 4.94 -17.43 -15.32
N LYS A 524 5.05 -18.08 -14.15
CA LYS A 524 3.87 -18.58 -13.42
C LYS A 524 2.93 -17.41 -13.06
N SER A 525 1.62 -17.65 -13.09
CA SER A 525 0.58 -16.66 -12.80
C SER A 525 0.86 -15.76 -11.57
N MET A 526 1.35 -16.36 -10.48
CA MET A 526 1.71 -15.62 -9.26
C MET A 526 2.87 -14.63 -9.45
N ASP A 527 3.85 -14.95 -10.30
CA ASP A 527 5.00 -14.09 -10.59
C ASP A 527 4.67 -12.96 -11.57
N ARG A 528 3.52 -13.05 -12.27
CA ARG A 528 3.03 -12.04 -13.23
C ARG A 528 2.22 -10.93 -12.56
N ALA A 529 1.58 -11.25 -11.43
CA ALA A 529 0.58 -10.41 -10.79
C ALA A 529 1.16 -9.28 -9.89
N SER A 530 2.46 -9.23 -9.57
CA SER A 530 3.04 -8.10 -8.81
C SER A 530 4.58 -8.05 -8.79
N GLY A 531 5.15 -6.91 -8.34
CA GLY A 531 6.57 -6.77 -7.99
C GLY A 531 6.99 -7.39 -6.66
N SER A 532 6.06 -7.53 -5.70
CA SER A 532 6.28 -8.21 -4.40
C SER A 532 5.42 -9.48 -4.29
N GLY A 533 6.03 -10.63 -3.95
CA GLY A 533 5.32 -11.92 -3.90
C GLY A 533 4.23 -12.04 -2.83
N VAL A 534 4.06 -11.04 -1.95
CA VAL A 534 2.98 -11.00 -0.94
C VAL A 534 1.63 -10.78 -1.62
N PHE A 535 1.56 -9.82 -2.55
CA PHE A 535 0.30 -9.39 -3.15
C PHE A 535 -0.38 -10.47 -4.01
N ALA A 536 0.41 -11.28 -4.72
CA ALA A 536 -0.10 -12.41 -5.50
C ALA A 536 -0.47 -13.63 -4.65
N ARG A 537 0.01 -13.69 -3.40
CA ARG A 537 -0.29 -14.78 -2.45
C ARG A 537 -1.46 -14.47 -1.55
N ASP A 538 -1.66 -13.21 -1.19
CA ASP A 538 -2.71 -12.76 -0.27
C ASP A 538 -4.15 -13.21 -0.62
N PRO A 539 -4.65 -13.14 -1.86
CA PRO A 539 -6.03 -13.50 -2.16
C PRO A 539 -6.27 -15.02 -2.08
N ASP A 540 -7.51 -15.40 -1.79
CA ASP A 540 -7.96 -16.81 -1.78
C ASP A 540 -8.15 -17.36 -3.20
N ALA A 541 -8.51 -16.49 -4.13
CA ALA A 541 -8.62 -16.77 -5.56
C ALA A 541 -7.89 -15.71 -6.39
N LEU A 542 -6.91 -16.16 -7.19
CA LEU A 542 -6.25 -15.35 -8.20
C LEU A 542 -6.72 -15.79 -9.60
N ILE A 543 -7.35 -14.88 -10.32
CA ILE A 543 -7.75 -15.03 -11.73
C ILE A 543 -6.80 -14.24 -12.60
N ASP A 544 -6.11 -14.90 -13.51
CA ASP A 544 -5.07 -14.29 -14.35
C ASP A 544 -5.46 -14.32 -15.83
N LEU A 545 -5.43 -13.15 -16.45
CA LEU A 545 -5.77 -12.95 -17.85
C LEU A 545 -4.49 -12.86 -18.68
N VAL A 546 -4.27 -13.85 -19.54
CA VAL A 546 -3.13 -13.92 -20.46
C VAL A 546 -3.61 -13.63 -21.88
N GLU A 547 -3.00 -12.65 -22.54
CA GLU A 547 -3.34 -12.28 -23.92
C GLU A 547 -2.83 -13.35 -24.89
N LEU A 548 -3.66 -13.73 -25.86
CA LEU A 548 -3.33 -14.66 -26.93
C LEU A 548 -3.09 -13.87 -28.22
N GLU A 549 -1.93 -14.11 -28.87
CA GLU A 549 -1.65 -13.53 -30.18
C GLU A 549 -2.55 -14.17 -31.25
N LEU A 550 -3.34 -13.35 -31.93
CA LEU A 550 -4.27 -13.79 -32.96
C LEU A 550 -3.65 -13.64 -34.35
N THR A 551 -3.83 -14.63 -35.21
CA THR A 551 -3.45 -14.53 -36.63
C THR A 551 -4.52 -13.83 -37.44
N ASP A 552 -4.11 -13.10 -38.49
CA ASP A 552 -5.04 -12.43 -39.41
C ASP A 552 -6.05 -13.39 -40.05
N GLU A 553 -5.64 -14.64 -40.31
CA GLU A 553 -6.50 -15.69 -40.84
C GLU A 553 -7.64 -16.03 -39.87
N LEU A 554 -7.34 -16.14 -38.59
CA LEU A 554 -8.30 -16.46 -37.54
C LEU A 554 -9.31 -15.31 -37.35
N ILE A 555 -8.82 -14.07 -37.34
CA ILE A 555 -9.68 -12.87 -37.31
C ILE A 555 -10.61 -12.84 -38.54
N LYS A 556 -10.07 -13.12 -39.74
CA LYS A 556 -10.85 -13.15 -40.99
C LYS A 556 -11.90 -14.26 -40.98
N MET A 557 -11.55 -15.45 -40.52
CA MET A 557 -12.46 -16.59 -40.40
C MET A 557 -13.62 -16.25 -39.45
N ARG A 558 -13.32 -15.72 -38.25
CA ARG A 558 -14.33 -15.33 -37.27
C ARG A 558 -15.23 -14.21 -37.79
N THR A 559 -14.65 -13.21 -38.44
CA THR A 559 -15.39 -12.11 -39.06
C THR A 559 -16.35 -12.61 -40.15
N ASN A 560 -15.88 -13.52 -41.00
CA ASN A 560 -16.71 -14.14 -42.03
C ASN A 560 -17.88 -14.93 -41.44
N LYS A 561 -17.62 -15.76 -40.43
CA LYS A 561 -18.65 -16.56 -39.75
C LYS A 561 -19.70 -15.68 -39.05
N ALA A 562 -19.24 -14.64 -38.33
CA ALA A 562 -20.14 -13.71 -37.66
C ALA A 562 -21.00 -12.90 -38.65
N THR A 563 -20.42 -12.47 -39.77
CA THR A 563 -21.13 -11.77 -40.85
C THR A 563 -22.14 -12.68 -41.55
N ALA A 564 -21.78 -13.93 -41.83
CA ALA A 564 -22.67 -14.93 -42.41
C ALA A 564 -23.91 -15.17 -41.53
N LYS A 565 -23.72 -15.24 -40.21
CA LYS A 565 -24.83 -15.38 -39.25
C LYS A 565 -25.81 -14.21 -39.29
N VAL A 566 -25.34 -12.97 -39.48
CA VAL A 566 -26.24 -11.81 -39.62
C VAL A 566 -27.10 -11.94 -40.88
N TYR A 567 -26.52 -12.40 -42.00
CA TYR A 567 -27.30 -12.67 -43.22
C TYR A 567 -28.29 -13.81 -43.03
N GLN A 568 -27.91 -14.86 -42.31
CA GLN A 568 -28.79 -15.97 -41.94
C GLN A 568 -30.00 -15.48 -41.13
N GLU A 569 -29.77 -14.69 -40.09
CA GLU A 569 -30.83 -14.10 -39.25
C GLU A 569 -31.77 -13.22 -40.09
N ALA A 570 -31.22 -12.38 -40.98
CA ALA A 570 -32.02 -11.54 -41.86
C ALA A 570 -32.94 -12.36 -42.78
N LEU A 571 -32.40 -13.45 -43.36
CA LEU A 571 -33.17 -14.35 -44.21
C LEU A 571 -34.25 -15.09 -43.44
N GLN A 572 -33.96 -15.56 -42.22
CA GLN A 572 -34.94 -16.23 -41.38
C GLN A 572 -36.08 -15.31 -40.94
N GLU A 573 -35.78 -14.04 -40.64
CA GLU A 573 -36.77 -13.06 -40.18
C GLU A 573 -37.61 -12.46 -41.32
N LYS A 574 -37.03 -12.26 -42.51
CA LYS A 574 -37.66 -11.49 -43.60
C LYS A 574 -37.95 -12.29 -44.86
N ALA A 575 -37.36 -13.46 -45.04
CA ALA A 575 -37.47 -14.27 -46.24
C ALA A 575 -37.39 -15.78 -45.93
N LEU A 576 -38.20 -16.24 -44.95
CA LEU A 576 -38.14 -17.61 -44.42
C LEU A 576 -38.36 -18.69 -45.51
N ASP A 577 -39.32 -18.47 -46.42
CA ASP A 577 -39.60 -19.40 -47.51
C ASP A 577 -38.41 -19.55 -48.47
N TYR A 578 -37.74 -18.43 -48.77
CA TYR A 578 -36.52 -18.44 -49.58
C TYR A 578 -35.39 -19.18 -48.86
N TYR A 579 -35.21 -18.91 -47.56
CA TYR A 579 -34.18 -19.55 -46.74
C TYR A 579 -34.31 -21.07 -46.78
N GLN A 580 -35.52 -21.61 -46.58
CA GLN A 580 -35.76 -23.05 -46.55
C GLN A 580 -35.60 -23.74 -47.91
N GLN A 581 -35.86 -23.03 -49.01
CA GLN A 581 -35.82 -23.61 -50.36
C GLN A 581 -34.47 -23.48 -51.05
N HIS A 582 -33.68 -22.45 -50.70
CA HIS A 582 -32.51 -22.06 -51.49
C HIS A 582 -31.20 -21.98 -50.72
N VAL A 583 -31.20 -21.99 -49.39
CA VAL A 583 -29.96 -21.96 -48.60
C VAL A 583 -29.61 -23.38 -48.16
N SER A 584 -28.48 -23.91 -48.63
CA SER A 584 -27.96 -25.21 -48.23
C SER A 584 -27.10 -25.12 -46.97
N LEU A 585 -26.76 -26.27 -46.38
CA LEU A 585 -25.84 -26.33 -45.24
C LEU A 585 -24.43 -25.83 -45.60
N ASP A 586 -23.97 -26.07 -46.83
CA ASP A 586 -22.65 -25.62 -47.29
C ASP A 586 -22.62 -24.09 -47.48
N ASP A 587 -23.75 -23.49 -47.88
CA ASP A 587 -23.85 -22.04 -48.03
C ASP A 587 -23.68 -21.31 -46.70
N LEU A 588 -24.14 -21.91 -45.59
CA LEU A 588 -24.03 -21.35 -44.23
C LEU A 588 -22.58 -21.15 -43.78
N GLU A 589 -21.65 -21.95 -44.30
CA GLU A 589 -20.22 -21.85 -44.00
C GLU A 589 -19.50 -20.81 -44.90
N SER A 590 -20.19 -20.28 -45.91
CA SER A 590 -19.64 -19.30 -46.85
C SER A 590 -20.29 -17.92 -46.71
N ARG A 591 -19.53 -16.96 -46.17
CA ARG A 591 -19.97 -15.56 -46.13
C ARG A 591 -20.37 -15.01 -47.49
N ALA A 592 -19.67 -15.41 -48.56
CA ALA A 592 -19.93 -14.91 -49.91
C ALA A 592 -21.26 -15.44 -50.46
N GLU A 593 -21.58 -16.71 -50.26
CA GLU A 593 -22.87 -17.28 -50.70
C GLU A 593 -24.02 -16.74 -49.86
N MET A 594 -23.87 -16.63 -48.53
CA MET A 594 -24.87 -16.01 -47.67
C MET A 594 -25.19 -14.56 -48.05
N GLN A 595 -24.16 -13.79 -48.44
CA GLN A 595 -24.34 -12.43 -48.94
C GLN A 595 -25.17 -12.42 -50.24
N LYS A 596 -24.88 -13.32 -51.19
CA LYS A 596 -25.65 -13.42 -52.44
C LYS A 596 -27.11 -13.79 -52.18
N HIS A 597 -27.38 -14.73 -51.25
CA HIS A 597 -28.74 -15.09 -50.86
C HIS A 597 -29.48 -13.92 -50.22
N PHE A 598 -28.83 -13.20 -49.31
CA PHE A 598 -29.36 -11.98 -48.71
C PHE A 598 -29.71 -10.91 -49.76
N GLU A 599 -28.81 -10.67 -50.72
CA GLU A 599 -29.01 -9.68 -51.77
C GLU A 599 -30.16 -10.03 -52.73
N LYS A 600 -30.36 -11.33 -53.00
CA LYS A 600 -31.41 -11.85 -53.89
C LYS A 600 -32.78 -11.92 -53.22
N ALA A 601 -32.84 -12.40 -51.98
CA ALA A 601 -34.11 -12.71 -51.29
C ALA A 601 -34.80 -11.46 -50.74
N ILE A 602 -34.00 -10.54 -50.20
CA ILE A 602 -34.48 -9.25 -49.72
C ILE A 602 -34.11 -8.26 -50.81
N THR A 603 -35.06 -7.55 -51.40
CA THR A 603 -34.78 -6.57 -52.48
C THR A 603 -34.97 -5.13 -52.01
N ASP A 604 -35.86 -4.90 -51.04
CA ASP A 604 -36.12 -3.59 -50.46
C ASP A 604 -34.92 -3.05 -49.66
N ILE A 605 -34.43 -1.88 -50.08
CA ILE A 605 -33.29 -1.18 -49.49
C ILE A 605 -33.56 -0.78 -48.03
N MET A 606 -34.80 -0.39 -47.70
CA MET A 606 -35.16 0.01 -46.33
C MET A 606 -35.15 -1.17 -45.37
N VAL A 607 -35.47 -2.38 -45.88
CA VAL A 607 -35.40 -3.63 -45.11
C VAL A 607 -33.96 -4.13 -44.99
N LYS A 608 -33.12 -3.93 -46.02
CA LYS A 608 -31.69 -4.31 -45.98
C LYS A 608 -30.86 -3.49 -45.00
N LYS A 609 -31.10 -2.17 -44.97
CA LYS A 609 -30.21 -1.21 -44.31
C LYS A 609 -29.88 -1.57 -42.85
N PRO A 610 -30.84 -1.92 -41.98
CA PRO A 610 -30.52 -2.31 -40.59
C PRO A 610 -29.58 -3.52 -40.49
N TYR A 611 -29.73 -4.51 -41.36
CA TYR A 611 -28.85 -5.69 -41.36
C TYR A 611 -27.47 -5.38 -41.93
N LEU A 612 -27.37 -4.52 -42.94
CA LEU A 612 -26.08 -4.05 -43.46
C LEU A 612 -25.31 -3.23 -42.41
N ASP A 613 -26.01 -2.37 -41.67
CA ASP A 613 -25.44 -1.63 -40.54
C ASP A 613 -24.99 -2.61 -39.42
N LYS A 614 -25.79 -3.65 -39.14
CA LYS A 614 -25.43 -4.73 -38.21
C LYS A 614 -24.21 -5.52 -38.68
N VAL A 615 -24.09 -5.82 -39.97
CA VAL A 615 -22.90 -6.47 -40.56
C VAL A 615 -21.66 -5.61 -40.37
N GLN A 616 -21.74 -4.30 -40.64
CA GLN A 616 -20.61 -3.40 -40.42
C GLN A 616 -20.21 -3.33 -38.94
N ALA A 617 -21.20 -3.27 -38.04
CA ALA A 617 -20.96 -3.26 -36.61
C ALA A 617 -20.30 -4.55 -36.11
N VAL A 618 -20.82 -5.71 -36.53
CA VAL A 618 -20.26 -7.03 -36.18
C VAL A 618 -18.85 -7.19 -36.73
N LYS A 619 -18.62 -6.80 -37.98
CA LYS A 619 -17.30 -6.84 -38.61
C LYS A 619 -16.28 -6.01 -37.81
N LYS A 620 -16.65 -4.76 -37.46
CA LYS A 620 -15.79 -3.91 -36.65
C LYS A 620 -15.51 -4.53 -35.27
N ALA A 621 -16.54 -5.09 -34.62
CA ALA A 621 -16.40 -5.71 -33.30
C ALA A 621 -15.50 -6.94 -33.32
N THR A 622 -15.59 -7.80 -34.35
CA THR A 622 -14.72 -8.98 -34.50
C THR A 622 -13.29 -8.62 -34.85
N GLU A 623 -13.07 -7.59 -35.68
CA GLU A 623 -11.72 -7.11 -36.04
C GLU A 623 -10.98 -6.49 -34.86
N THR A 624 -11.71 -5.86 -33.93
CA THR A 624 -11.13 -5.28 -32.70
C THR A 624 -11.14 -6.24 -31.50
N SER A 625 -11.57 -7.49 -31.69
CA SER A 625 -11.68 -8.45 -30.59
C SER A 625 -10.32 -9.04 -30.24
N THR A 626 -10.05 -9.20 -28.95
CA THR A 626 -8.83 -9.83 -28.44
C THR A 626 -9.14 -11.20 -27.83
N GLY A 627 -8.17 -12.11 -27.88
CA GLY A 627 -8.26 -13.45 -27.31
C GLY A 627 -7.52 -13.53 -25.98
N TRP A 628 -8.10 -14.22 -25.01
CA TRP A 628 -7.58 -14.31 -23.65
C TRP A 628 -7.67 -15.74 -23.13
N ARG A 629 -6.66 -16.15 -22.37
CA ARG A 629 -6.69 -17.37 -21.57
C ARG A 629 -6.78 -16.99 -20.09
N VAL A 630 -7.76 -17.56 -19.41
CA VAL A 630 -8.01 -17.37 -17.98
C VAL A 630 -7.43 -18.55 -17.22
N GLU A 631 -6.49 -18.26 -16.33
CA GLU A 631 -5.90 -19.24 -15.42
C GLU A 631 -6.23 -18.88 -13.97
N GLY A 632 -6.43 -19.90 -13.13
CA GLY A 632 -6.75 -19.72 -11.71
C GLY A 632 -5.69 -20.32 -10.79
N THR A 633 -5.38 -19.61 -9.70
CA THR A 633 -4.73 -20.16 -8.50
C THR A 633 -5.68 -20.00 -7.33
N LEU A 634 -6.16 -21.11 -6.77
CA LEU A 634 -7.22 -21.13 -5.75
C LEU A 634 -6.71 -21.85 -4.50
N ARG A 635 -7.09 -21.36 -3.32
CA ARG A 635 -6.78 -22.02 -2.03
C ARG A 635 -7.84 -23.06 -1.65
N GLU A 636 -9.10 -22.69 -1.77
CA GLU A 636 -10.26 -23.48 -1.29
C GLU A 636 -10.76 -24.54 -2.27
N PHE A 637 -10.47 -24.36 -3.56
CA PHE A 637 -11.02 -25.17 -4.63
C PHE A 637 -9.92 -25.84 -5.44
N ALA A 638 -10.25 -26.98 -6.04
CA ALA A 638 -9.38 -27.61 -7.02
C ALA A 638 -9.16 -26.68 -8.22
N LYS A 639 -7.96 -26.70 -8.79
CA LYS A 639 -7.62 -25.90 -9.97
C LYS A 639 -8.56 -26.25 -11.14
N PHE A 640 -9.23 -25.24 -11.69
CA PHE A 640 -10.07 -25.39 -12.88
C PHE A 640 -9.24 -25.48 -14.17
N PRO A 641 -9.74 -26.14 -15.24
CA PRO A 641 -9.11 -26.13 -16.55
C PRO A 641 -9.09 -24.70 -17.13
N PRO A 642 -8.01 -24.27 -17.81
CA PRO A 642 -7.94 -22.92 -18.38
C PRO A 642 -9.14 -22.60 -19.27
N VAL A 643 -9.76 -21.45 -19.05
CA VAL A 643 -10.92 -21.01 -19.84
C VAL A 643 -10.44 -20.01 -20.88
N ASN A 644 -10.65 -20.29 -22.17
CA ASN A 644 -10.34 -19.36 -23.23
C ASN A 644 -11.55 -18.49 -23.55
N MET A 645 -11.35 -17.19 -23.70
CA MET A 645 -12.42 -16.24 -23.95
C MET A 645 -12.03 -15.16 -24.94
N TRP A 646 -13.03 -14.64 -25.62
CA TRP A 646 -12.94 -13.48 -26.48
C TRP A 646 -13.42 -12.25 -25.74
N PHE A 647 -12.63 -11.18 -25.76
CA PHE A 647 -13.11 -9.86 -25.39
C PHE A 647 -13.58 -9.15 -26.66
N SER A 648 -14.89 -8.93 -26.78
CA SER A 648 -15.51 -8.17 -27.86
C SER A 648 -16.28 -7.03 -27.20
N TYR A 649 -15.69 -5.83 -27.22
CA TYR A 649 -16.19 -4.68 -26.45
C TYR A 649 -17.73 -4.54 -26.56
N PRO A 650 -18.46 -4.44 -25.42
CA PRO A 650 -17.96 -4.32 -24.05
C PRO A 650 -17.92 -5.64 -23.25
N VAL A 651 -18.11 -6.82 -23.86
CA VAL A 651 -18.31 -8.09 -23.13
C VAL A 651 -17.26 -9.17 -23.40
N HIS A 652 -17.05 -10.05 -22.43
CA HIS A 652 -16.32 -11.31 -22.60
C HIS A 652 -17.27 -12.44 -23.01
N SER A 653 -16.79 -13.35 -23.85
CA SER A 653 -17.52 -14.55 -24.27
C SER A 653 -16.60 -15.75 -24.33
N VAL A 654 -17.00 -16.87 -23.73
CA VAL A 654 -16.19 -18.09 -23.73
C VAL A 654 -16.07 -18.65 -25.13
N ASP A 655 -14.87 -19.12 -25.50
CA ASP A 655 -14.62 -19.73 -26.79
C ASP A 655 -15.16 -21.17 -26.84
N GLN A 656 -16.36 -21.32 -27.42
CA GLN A 656 -16.97 -22.64 -27.63
C GLN A 656 -16.36 -23.40 -28.81
N SER A 657 -15.57 -22.74 -29.67
CA SER A 657 -15.01 -23.37 -30.87
C SER A 657 -13.71 -24.13 -30.61
N GLY A 658 -13.05 -23.86 -29.48
CA GLY A 658 -11.74 -24.43 -29.13
C GLY A 658 -10.55 -23.81 -29.88
N VAL A 659 -10.80 -22.89 -30.82
CA VAL A 659 -9.77 -22.28 -31.67
C VAL A 659 -8.70 -21.54 -30.84
N LEU A 660 -9.07 -20.95 -29.70
CA LEU A 660 -8.10 -20.32 -28.79
C LEU A 660 -7.29 -21.32 -27.95
N ALA A 661 -7.78 -22.56 -27.79
CA ALA A 661 -7.05 -23.59 -27.05
C ALA A 661 -5.79 -24.04 -27.81
N ASP A 662 -5.84 -24.02 -29.15
CA ASP A 662 -4.74 -24.42 -30.02
C ASP A 662 -3.58 -23.40 -30.07
N ILE A 663 -3.82 -22.16 -29.63
CA ILE A 663 -2.78 -21.13 -29.56
C ILE A 663 -1.83 -21.46 -28.41
N GLN A 664 -0.57 -21.75 -28.77
CA GLN A 664 0.52 -21.94 -27.80
C GLN A 664 1.00 -20.59 -27.29
N LEU A 665 1.12 -20.46 -25.96
CA LEU A 665 1.78 -19.33 -25.33
C LEU A 665 3.29 -19.48 -25.54
N GLU A 666 3.98 -18.44 -25.97
CA GLU A 666 5.45 -18.48 -26.04
C GLU A 666 6.03 -18.64 -24.62
N ASP A 667 6.50 -19.85 -24.30
CA ASP A 667 7.22 -20.12 -23.06
C ASP A 667 8.55 -19.35 -23.03
N SER A 668 8.61 -18.27 -22.25
CA SER A 668 9.86 -17.59 -21.90
C SER A 668 10.80 -18.43 -21.00
N THR A 669 10.41 -19.67 -20.66
CA THR A 669 11.17 -20.61 -19.81
C THR A 669 11.98 -21.64 -20.59
N ASN A 670 11.90 -21.66 -21.92
CA ASN A 670 12.93 -22.32 -22.72
C ASN A 670 13.95 -21.28 -23.19
N GLY A 671 15.17 -21.36 -22.64
CA GLY A 671 16.36 -20.60 -23.06
C GLY A 671 16.79 -20.80 -24.53
N LYS A 672 15.88 -21.21 -25.41
CA LYS A 672 16.07 -21.36 -26.85
C LYS A 672 15.63 -20.12 -27.66
N ASN A 673 14.80 -19.23 -27.12
CA ASN A 673 14.30 -18.03 -27.83
C ASN A 673 14.66 -16.69 -27.15
N SER A 674 15.96 -16.40 -27.03
CA SER A 674 16.43 -15.04 -26.69
C SER A 674 16.52 -14.15 -27.95
N PRO A 675 16.12 -12.86 -27.88
CA PRO A 675 16.19 -11.89 -28.99
C PRO A 675 17.58 -11.71 -29.63
N TRP A 676 18.66 -12.16 -28.96
CA TRP A 676 20.03 -12.17 -29.50
C TRP A 676 20.25 -13.12 -30.69
N LYS A 677 19.26 -13.97 -31.01
CA LYS A 677 19.31 -14.88 -32.17
C LYS A 677 18.33 -14.55 -33.31
N LYS A 678 17.63 -13.42 -33.28
CA LYS A 678 16.88 -12.96 -34.47
C LYS A 678 17.79 -12.65 -35.68
N ASN A 679 19.11 -12.62 -35.51
CA ASN A 679 20.12 -12.59 -36.58
C ASN A 679 20.67 -13.97 -37.02
N PHE A 680 20.09 -15.08 -36.56
CA PHE A 680 20.41 -16.44 -37.04
C PHE A 680 19.17 -17.10 -37.63
N GLU A 681 18.71 -16.57 -38.76
CA GLU A 681 17.85 -17.35 -39.65
C GLU A 681 18.55 -18.66 -40.05
N LYS A 682 17.79 -19.77 -39.96
CA LYS A 682 18.07 -21.14 -40.43
C LYS A 682 19.55 -21.52 -40.48
N LYS A 683 20.06 -22.10 -39.38
CA LYS A 683 21.31 -22.87 -39.44
C LYS A 683 21.02 -24.19 -40.18
N GLU A 684 21.16 -24.16 -41.50
CA GLU A 684 21.07 -25.36 -42.36
C GLU A 684 21.93 -26.49 -41.78
N THR A 685 21.36 -27.70 -41.75
CA THR A 685 22.03 -28.88 -41.21
C THR A 685 23.26 -29.23 -42.06
N LYS A 686 24.18 -30.06 -41.52
CA LYS A 686 25.33 -30.54 -42.29
C LYS A 686 24.89 -31.27 -43.58
N GLU A 687 23.77 -31.99 -43.53
CA GLU A 687 23.19 -32.68 -44.68
C GLU A 687 22.60 -31.72 -45.71
N ASP A 688 21.89 -30.67 -45.28
CA ASP A 688 21.34 -29.67 -46.22
C ASP A 688 22.45 -28.94 -47.00
N LYS A 689 23.55 -28.61 -46.31
CA LYS A 689 24.72 -27.97 -46.95
C LYS A 689 25.46 -28.92 -47.88
N ALA A 690 25.55 -30.21 -47.54
CA ALA A 690 26.16 -31.22 -48.41
C ALA A 690 25.33 -31.40 -49.70
N LYS A 691 24.00 -31.50 -49.59
CA LYS A 691 23.08 -31.61 -50.73
C LYS A 691 23.13 -30.40 -51.66
N LYS A 692 23.27 -29.18 -51.11
CA LYS A 692 23.43 -27.97 -51.93
C LYS A 692 24.69 -27.99 -52.77
N VAL A 693 25.82 -28.41 -52.22
CA VAL A 693 27.08 -28.53 -52.96
C VAL A 693 26.98 -29.60 -54.05
N GLU A 694 26.38 -30.76 -53.75
CA GLU A 694 26.11 -31.81 -54.74
C GLU A 694 25.21 -31.33 -55.88
N THR A 695 24.16 -30.58 -55.55
CA THR A 695 23.23 -30.02 -56.55
C THR A 695 23.93 -29.00 -57.43
N ALA A 696 24.75 -28.11 -56.86
CA ALA A 696 25.50 -27.12 -57.61
C ALA A 696 26.54 -27.75 -58.55
N ILE A 697 27.25 -28.79 -58.10
CA ILE A 697 28.18 -29.55 -58.94
C ILE A 697 27.43 -30.23 -60.09
N ALA A 698 26.27 -30.86 -59.82
CA ALA A 698 25.47 -31.51 -60.86
C ALA A 698 24.86 -30.51 -61.87
N VAL A 699 24.63 -29.26 -61.49
CA VAL A 699 24.15 -28.20 -62.40
C VAL A 699 25.28 -27.61 -63.24
N LEU A 700 26.50 -27.55 -62.70
CA LEU A 700 27.68 -27.00 -63.37
C LEU A 700 28.43 -28.03 -64.21
N ASP A 701 28.20 -29.33 -63.99
CA ASP A 701 28.79 -30.42 -64.76
C ASP A 701 28.03 -30.59 -66.08
N ASP A 702 28.61 -30.06 -67.17
CA ASP A 702 28.06 -30.14 -68.52
C ASP A 702 28.50 -31.42 -69.28
N GLY A 703 29.30 -32.29 -68.63
CA GLY A 703 29.80 -33.53 -69.20
C GLY A 703 30.97 -33.38 -70.17
N THR A 704 31.49 -32.17 -70.36
CA THR A 704 32.62 -31.86 -71.27
C THR A 704 33.79 -31.19 -70.56
N ASP A 705 33.55 -30.25 -69.65
CA ASP A 705 34.59 -29.53 -68.92
C ASP A 705 34.53 -29.79 -67.39
N PRO A 706 35.68 -29.89 -66.70
CA PRO A 706 35.69 -30.18 -65.27
C PRO A 706 35.17 -28.99 -64.44
N VAL A 707 34.26 -29.27 -63.49
CA VAL A 707 33.74 -28.25 -62.57
C VAL A 707 34.89 -27.67 -61.73
N THR A 708 35.09 -26.35 -61.79
CA THR A 708 36.19 -25.66 -61.09
C THR A 708 35.72 -24.96 -59.81
N LEU A 709 36.66 -24.72 -58.91
CA LEU A 709 36.41 -24.02 -57.65
C LEU A 709 35.87 -22.60 -57.87
N ASP A 710 36.36 -21.92 -58.90
CA ASP A 710 35.94 -20.55 -59.25
C ASP A 710 34.49 -20.55 -59.78
N SER A 711 34.09 -21.57 -60.57
CA SER A 711 32.70 -21.72 -61.03
C SER A 711 31.69 -21.93 -59.90
N LEU A 712 32.08 -22.63 -58.82
CA LEU A 712 31.24 -22.80 -57.63
C LEU A 712 31.14 -21.52 -56.79
N ILE A 713 32.20 -20.70 -56.76
CA ILE A 713 32.16 -19.40 -56.07
C ILE A 713 31.15 -18.49 -56.75
N ASP A 714 31.18 -18.42 -58.08
CA ASP A 714 30.24 -17.62 -58.85
C ASP A 714 28.81 -18.13 -58.70
N TYR A 715 28.59 -19.45 -58.75
CA TYR A 715 27.25 -20.04 -58.57
C TYR A 715 26.60 -19.70 -57.23
N PHE A 716 27.38 -19.61 -56.14
CA PHE A 716 26.88 -19.31 -54.80
C PHE A 716 26.95 -17.83 -54.42
N SER A 717 27.54 -16.98 -55.27
CA SER A 717 27.63 -15.54 -55.03
C SER A 717 26.49 -14.82 -55.74
N ASN A 718 25.89 -13.82 -55.10
CA ASN A 718 24.88 -12.95 -55.70
C ASN A 718 25.23 -11.46 -55.48
N GLU A 719 24.49 -10.54 -56.10
CA GLU A 719 24.80 -9.10 -56.12
C GLU A 719 24.92 -8.45 -54.72
N GLU A 720 24.30 -9.04 -53.69
CA GLU A 720 24.36 -8.55 -52.31
C GLU A 720 25.36 -9.30 -51.41
N LYS A 721 25.87 -10.48 -51.82
CA LYS A 721 26.73 -11.31 -50.97
C LYS A 721 27.65 -12.24 -51.78
N SER A 722 28.95 -11.95 -51.74
CA SER A 722 29.98 -12.81 -52.33
C SER A 722 30.46 -13.89 -51.35
N VAL A 723 30.63 -15.11 -51.85
CA VAL A 723 31.13 -16.26 -51.06
C VAL A 723 32.63 -16.42 -51.29
N SER A 724 33.42 -16.50 -50.23
CA SER A 724 34.88 -16.63 -50.37
C SER A 724 35.32 -18.05 -50.75
N GLU A 725 36.44 -18.16 -51.48
CA GLU A 725 37.07 -19.44 -51.85
C GLU A 725 37.27 -20.37 -50.63
N LYS A 726 37.71 -19.79 -49.50
CA LYS A 726 37.92 -20.51 -48.23
C LYS A 726 36.64 -21.15 -47.69
N THR A 727 35.47 -20.57 -47.99
CA THR A 727 34.16 -21.07 -47.58
C THR A 727 33.74 -22.26 -48.44
N ILE A 728 33.90 -22.17 -49.77
CA ILE A 728 33.61 -23.26 -50.70
C ILE A 728 34.51 -24.47 -50.43
N ARG A 729 35.83 -24.26 -50.24
CA ARG A 729 36.78 -25.33 -49.86
C ARG A 729 36.36 -26.06 -48.59
N ARG A 730 35.83 -25.33 -47.59
CA ARG A 730 35.34 -25.90 -46.33
C ARG A 730 34.06 -26.71 -46.54
N TRP A 731 33.15 -26.27 -47.42
CA TRP A 731 31.92 -27.01 -47.70
C TRP A 731 32.19 -28.32 -48.44
N ILE A 732 33.09 -28.32 -49.42
CA ILE A 732 33.52 -29.52 -50.16
C ILE A 732 34.17 -30.52 -49.20
N LYS A 733 35.11 -30.05 -48.36
CA LYS A 733 35.75 -30.90 -47.34
C LYS A 733 34.76 -31.51 -46.34
N ASN A 734 33.69 -30.78 -46.01
CA ASN A 734 32.64 -31.25 -45.10
C ASN A 734 31.62 -32.19 -45.78
N ASN A 735 31.44 -32.10 -47.11
CA ASN A 735 30.59 -33.00 -47.88
C ASN A 735 31.20 -34.43 -47.91
N GLY A 736 32.52 -34.53 -48.06
CA GLY A 736 33.25 -35.80 -47.96
C GLY A 736 33.23 -36.70 -49.20
N LYS A 737 32.41 -36.39 -50.22
CA LYS A 737 32.32 -37.15 -51.49
C LYS A 737 33.20 -36.61 -52.63
N PHE A 738 33.77 -35.42 -52.48
CA PHE A 738 34.57 -34.75 -53.51
C PHE A 738 35.87 -34.20 -52.92
N ASP A 739 36.93 -34.15 -53.72
CA ASP A 739 38.21 -33.52 -53.40
C ASP A 739 38.55 -32.43 -54.41
N ILE A 740 39.48 -31.54 -54.05
CA ILE A 740 39.93 -30.43 -54.90
C ILE A 740 41.37 -30.72 -55.34
N VAL A 741 41.59 -30.91 -56.63
CA VAL A 741 42.93 -31.12 -57.22
C VAL A 741 43.13 -30.05 -58.29
N ASN A 742 44.22 -29.28 -58.22
CA ASN A 742 44.52 -28.19 -59.19
C ASN A 742 43.36 -27.21 -59.45
N LYS A 743 42.56 -26.90 -58.41
CA LYS A 743 41.34 -26.07 -58.45
C LYS A 743 40.14 -26.70 -59.19
N GLU A 744 40.23 -27.93 -59.65
CA GLU A 744 39.12 -28.72 -60.19
C GLU A 744 38.49 -29.59 -59.09
N ILE A 745 37.18 -29.80 -59.18
CA ILE A 745 36.41 -30.61 -58.23
C ILE A 745 36.28 -32.02 -58.80
N VAL A 746 36.86 -32.99 -58.12
CA VAL A 746 36.88 -34.39 -58.56
C VAL A 746 36.15 -35.30 -57.57
N PRO A 747 35.38 -36.29 -58.05
CA PRO A 747 34.78 -37.29 -57.17
C PRO A 747 35.84 -38.09 -56.42
N LYS A 748 35.59 -38.33 -55.14
CA LYS A 748 36.49 -39.13 -54.30
C LYS A 748 36.28 -40.61 -54.61
N ASN A 749 37.05 -41.14 -55.56
CA ASN A 749 36.95 -42.54 -55.96
C ASN A 749 37.25 -43.47 -54.77
N SER A 750 36.27 -44.32 -54.40
CA SER A 750 36.48 -45.47 -53.53
C SER A 750 37.37 -46.49 -54.24
N LYS A 751 38.66 -46.49 -53.91
CA LYS A 751 39.57 -47.61 -54.18
C LYS A 751 40.11 -48.15 -52.85
N ASN A 752 39.51 -49.25 -52.42
CA ASN A 752 40.20 -50.50 -52.08
C ASN A 752 39.15 -51.63 -51.99
N GLU A 753 38.77 -52.17 -53.15
CA GLU A 753 38.91 -53.62 -53.35
C GLU A 753 40.17 -53.78 -54.21
N GLY A 754 41.15 -54.52 -53.67
CA GLY A 754 42.51 -54.66 -54.18
C GLY A 754 43.52 -54.57 -53.06
#